data_AF-A0A6I7Q9W6-F1
#
_entry.id   AF-A0A6I7Q9W6-F1
#
_cell.length_a   1.000
_cell.length_b   1.000
_cell.length_c   1.000
_cell.angle_alpha   90.00
_cell.angle_beta   90.00
_cell.angle_gamma   90.00
#
_symmetry.space_group_name_H-M   'P 1'
#
loop_
_entity.id
_entity.type
_entity.pdbx_description
1 polymer ?
#
loop_
_entity_poly.entity_id
_entity_poly.type
_entity_poly.pdbx_seq_one_letter_code
_entity_poly.pdbx_strand_id
1 'polypeptide(L)'
;MNERFNFPIPFEDPVLIFALVMLIILLAPMLFKKIRIPGIVGLILAGALVGPSILGLLERDFTIELLGTVGLLYLMFMAGLSLDLNRFEKLRNRSIGFGSISYVLPAAGAYYIGIHYLDYSIATSLLLGAIVGSHTLLAYPIVEKLGITKNTAVTMSMGGTLVTDTLSLGILAIVAGTVGDAGGTGYWVGFATSVILFLVAAVIILPRLGRWFFRNVKYENNIDFVFMVAVLFTTAYLAELAGLASIIGAFIAGILLNRLVPQSSTLMSRIQFVGNALFIPFFLISVGMLVDVNVLASYDVWEKAIAFTLIVFAGKGLAALVIRYMFKYTKEEGFVVYGLTTPQSAATLAVTLLGFELGFFDQVAVNAVVILILFSCLLGPWLVEKYGRAVASQEDEKPYSPADAPQRILVPLANPETSDALMDIAFMVRDEKSGQPIYPLTVARDGSDVEGNVARGEKMLSHAVIHAASAEVQVNPITRIDLNIARGIARAVEEERISNIIIGWNGEVSARRRIFGSVLDQLLDEVDEMVMVCKIEKPVNTFGRLVVAVPPFAALEIGFTGTIRSLKLMAEQMGLEMIVVSTDERDPYVRKAINKVKPDIDVEYRTINLWSEIPTWLEENNSEDDLFVLVSSREGNLSWRPGLDRLPRVISQKYPDLSFITTYSSEVESEADQGMGYQQNLEILNQERILVDLKGDDIRPVLTEMISDDDAFEHIASERIVKRLLENSSGYTPEVMPGVILYDSHTSKVEEQVLFVGISKEGINIEQTANRVYIILLLLSPKDFKVQDHLKMLNRITKLVRSNEEIEKLRKAKSPKDVLKILLKPRL
;
A
#
# COMPACT_ATOMS: atom_id res chain seq x y z
N MET A 1 -55.84 -37.49 11.06
CA MET A 1 -55.18 -36.17 10.90
C MET A 1 -54.15 -35.88 11.99
N ASN A 2 -54.25 -36.49 13.18
CA ASN A 2 -53.32 -36.24 14.32
C ASN A 2 -51.96 -36.96 14.25
N GLU A 3 -51.74 -37.91 13.33
CA GLU A 3 -50.43 -38.59 13.19
C GLU A 3 -49.49 -37.91 12.18
N ARG A 4 -49.96 -36.96 11.36
CA ARG A 4 -49.12 -36.25 10.37
C ARG A 4 -48.29 -35.09 10.93
N PHE A 5 -48.46 -34.75 12.20
CA PHE A 5 -47.76 -33.66 12.88
C PHE A 5 -47.03 -34.12 14.15
N ASN A 6 -46.75 -35.43 14.26
CA ASN A 6 -45.84 -35.89 15.31
C ASN A 6 -44.42 -35.69 14.78
N PHE A 7 -43.79 -34.59 15.19
CA PHE A 7 -42.38 -34.34 14.89
C PHE A 7 -41.56 -35.03 15.99
N PRO A 8 -40.98 -36.22 15.75
CA PRO A 8 -40.07 -36.80 16.72
C PRO A 8 -38.94 -35.81 16.98
N ILE A 9 -38.57 -35.68 18.25
CA ILE A 9 -37.37 -34.95 18.68
C ILE A 9 -36.39 -36.05 19.11
N PRO A 10 -35.17 -36.08 18.56
CA PRO A 10 -34.59 -35.16 17.57
C PRO A 10 -35.26 -35.22 16.20
N PHE A 11 -35.25 -34.11 15.45
CA PHE A 11 -35.83 -34.07 14.11
C PHE A 11 -35.01 -34.95 13.15
N GLU A 12 -35.67 -35.89 12.48
CA GLU A 12 -35.04 -36.79 11.50
C GLU A 12 -35.26 -36.34 10.04
N ASP A 13 -36.28 -35.52 9.78
CA ASP A 13 -36.58 -35.05 8.43
C ASP A 13 -35.51 -34.06 7.93
N PRO A 14 -34.79 -34.35 6.84
CA PRO A 14 -33.65 -33.54 6.40
C PRO A 14 -34.06 -32.13 5.97
N VAL A 15 -35.30 -31.93 5.49
CA VAL A 15 -35.80 -30.61 5.10
C VAL A 15 -36.04 -29.77 6.36
N LEU A 16 -36.64 -30.37 7.39
CA LEU A 16 -36.87 -29.70 8.68
C LEU A 16 -35.55 -29.36 9.39
N ILE A 17 -34.58 -30.28 9.41
CA ILE A 17 -33.23 -30.04 9.95
C ILE A 17 -32.60 -28.84 9.24
N PHE A 18 -32.56 -28.86 7.91
CA PHE A 18 -31.93 -27.78 7.13
C PHE A 18 -32.66 -26.44 7.33
N ALA A 19 -34.00 -26.44 7.33
CA ALA A 19 -34.80 -25.25 7.60
C ALA A 19 -34.53 -24.67 9.00
N LEU A 20 -34.44 -25.52 10.02
CA LEU A 20 -34.13 -25.11 11.39
C LEU A 20 -32.72 -24.50 11.47
N VAL A 21 -31.72 -25.12 10.86
CA VAL A 21 -30.36 -24.58 10.82
C VAL A 21 -30.33 -23.23 10.10
N MET A 22 -30.99 -23.09 8.95
CA MET A 22 -31.08 -21.79 8.25
C MET A 22 -31.78 -20.72 9.08
N LEU A 23 -32.83 -21.08 9.84
CA LEU A 23 -33.48 -20.16 10.78
C LEU A 23 -32.53 -19.75 11.91
N ILE A 24 -31.71 -20.66 12.42
CA ILE A 24 -30.68 -20.34 13.43
C ILE A 24 -29.65 -19.39 12.83
N ILE A 25 -29.16 -19.65 11.62
CA ILE A 25 -28.19 -18.79 10.92
C ILE A 25 -28.73 -17.38 10.74
N LEU A 26 -30.02 -17.24 10.42
CA LEU A 26 -30.69 -15.95 10.26
C LEU A 26 -30.94 -15.25 11.61
N LEU A 27 -31.54 -15.95 12.57
CA LEU A 27 -32.08 -15.35 13.79
C LEU A 27 -31.05 -15.19 14.90
N ALA A 28 -30.14 -16.16 15.08
CA ALA A 28 -29.19 -16.12 16.19
C ALA A 28 -28.31 -14.86 16.14
N PRO A 29 -27.65 -14.50 15.01
CA PRO A 29 -26.86 -13.27 14.96
C PRO A 29 -27.69 -12.01 15.26
N MET A 30 -28.96 -11.96 14.83
CA MET A 30 -29.84 -10.81 15.11
C MET A 30 -30.22 -10.70 16.59
N LEU A 31 -30.52 -11.84 17.23
CA LEU A 31 -30.87 -11.91 18.65
C LEU A 31 -29.66 -11.60 19.53
N PHE A 32 -28.53 -12.25 19.28
CA PHE A 32 -27.30 -12.08 20.07
C PHE A 32 -26.67 -10.69 19.91
N LYS A 33 -26.82 -10.05 18.74
CA LYS A 33 -26.39 -8.66 18.54
C LYS A 33 -27.12 -7.68 19.47
N LYS A 34 -28.40 -7.92 19.81
CA LYS A 34 -29.15 -7.05 20.75
C LYS A 34 -28.54 -7.06 22.16
N ILE A 35 -27.94 -8.16 22.57
CA ILE A 35 -27.24 -8.31 23.86
C ILE A 35 -25.72 -8.07 23.77
N ARG A 36 -25.26 -7.44 22.68
CA ARG A 36 -23.84 -7.11 22.43
C ARG A 36 -22.90 -8.33 22.37
N ILE A 37 -23.43 -9.49 22.01
CA ILE A 37 -22.64 -10.69 21.71
C ILE A 37 -22.36 -10.73 20.20
N PRO A 38 -21.11 -10.98 19.77
CA PRO A 38 -20.77 -11.14 18.36
C PRO A 38 -21.66 -12.18 17.66
N GLY A 39 -22.08 -11.88 16.43
CA GLY A 39 -23.01 -12.75 15.69
C GLY A 39 -22.47 -14.17 15.48
N ILE A 40 -21.18 -14.31 15.20
CA ILE A 40 -20.47 -15.59 15.06
C ILE A 40 -20.51 -16.40 16.37
N VAL A 41 -20.31 -15.73 17.51
CA VAL A 41 -20.40 -16.35 18.83
C VAL A 41 -21.83 -16.81 19.13
N GLY A 42 -22.82 -16.04 18.70
CA GLY A 42 -24.23 -16.39 18.80
C GLY A 42 -24.60 -17.70 18.09
N LEU A 43 -23.92 -18.04 16.98
CA LEU A 43 -24.15 -19.29 16.25
C LEU A 43 -23.65 -20.51 17.04
N ILE A 44 -22.50 -20.40 17.70
CA ILE A 44 -21.95 -21.46 18.57
C ILE A 44 -22.88 -21.70 19.76
N LEU A 45 -23.32 -20.62 20.43
CA LEU A 45 -24.27 -20.69 21.54
C LEU A 45 -25.61 -21.29 21.09
N ALA A 46 -26.11 -20.91 19.92
CA ALA A 46 -27.33 -21.48 19.38
C ALA A 46 -27.16 -22.98 19.05
N GLY A 47 -26.01 -23.40 18.53
CA GLY A 47 -25.69 -24.82 18.33
C GLY A 47 -25.69 -25.62 19.64
N ALA A 48 -25.11 -25.06 20.70
CA ALA A 48 -25.14 -25.70 22.03
C ALA A 48 -26.57 -25.82 22.59
N LEU A 49 -27.40 -24.78 22.38
CA LEU A 49 -28.80 -24.77 22.82
C LEU A 49 -29.67 -25.78 22.05
N VAL A 50 -29.55 -25.81 20.72
CA VAL A 50 -30.40 -26.64 19.85
C VAL A 50 -29.89 -28.09 19.77
N GLY A 51 -28.61 -28.30 20.06
CA GLY A 51 -27.95 -29.60 20.04
C GLY A 51 -28.51 -30.62 21.03
N PRO A 52 -27.95 -31.85 21.01
CA PRO A 52 -28.52 -33.02 21.68
C PRO A 52 -28.62 -32.85 23.20
N SER A 53 -27.75 -32.03 23.78
CA SER A 53 -27.54 -31.96 25.23
C SER A 53 -28.48 -31.02 25.98
N ILE A 54 -29.13 -30.06 25.30
CA ILE A 54 -30.01 -29.06 25.94
C ILE A 54 -31.45 -29.24 25.48
N LEU A 55 -31.77 -28.81 24.25
CA LEU A 55 -33.12 -28.93 23.71
C LEU A 55 -33.34 -30.24 22.95
N GLY A 56 -32.27 -30.91 22.52
CA GLY A 56 -32.36 -32.18 21.80
C GLY A 56 -32.99 -32.08 20.41
N LEU A 57 -33.14 -30.87 19.86
CA LEU A 57 -33.87 -30.63 18.60
C LEU A 57 -33.10 -31.18 17.39
N LEU A 58 -31.77 -31.08 17.43
CA LEU A 58 -30.87 -31.59 16.39
C LEU A 58 -29.89 -32.58 17.00
N GLU A 59 -29.77 -33.74 16.36
CA GLU A 59 -28.63 -34.64 16.57
C GLU A 59 -27.46 -34.25 15.68
N ARG A 60 -26.24 -34.45 16.18
CA ARG A 60 -25.02 -34.27 15.38
C ARG A 60 -24.81 -35.51 14.52
N ASP A 61 -25.66 -35.67 13.53
CA ASP A 61 -25.60 -36.75 12.56
C ASP A 61 -24.49 -36.53 11.53
N PHE A 62 -24.32 -37.49 10.62
CA PHE A 62 -23.36 -37.40 9.52
C PHE A 62 -23.54 -36.12 8.68
N THR A 63 -24.78 -35.63 8.52
CA THR A 63 -25.08 -34.44 7.72
C THR A 63 -24.50 -33.17 8.33
N ILE A 64 -24.74 -32.95 9.63
CA ILE A 64 -24.22 -31.78 10.36
C ILE A 64 -22.69 -31.85 10.45
N GLU A 65 -22.13 -33.03 10.68
CA GLU A 65 -20.68 -33.24 10.71
C GLU A 65 -20.02 -32.97 9.34
N LEU A 66 -20.63 -33.46 8.26
CA LEU A 66 -20.15 -33.22 6.90
C LEU A 66 -20.17 -31.73 6.55
N LEU A 67 -21.32 -31.05 6.74
CA LEU A 67 -21.45 -29.62 6.44
C LEU A 67 -20.56 -28.76 7.35
N GLY A 68 -20.38 -29.17 8.62
CA GLY A 68 -19.47 -28.51 9.54
C GLY A 68 -18.00 -28.65 9.12
N THR A 69 -17.60 -29.84 8.67
CA THR A 69 -16.25 -30.07 8.13
C THR A 69 -16.02 -29.26 6.86
N VAL A 70 -16.99 -29.23 5.95
CA VAL A 70 -16.97 -28.38 4.74
C VAL A 70 -16.79 -26.92 5.12
N GLY A 71 -17.53 -26.40 6.11
CA GLY A 71 -17.42 -25.03 6.58
C GLY A 71 -16.06 -24.65 7.15
N LEU A 72 -15.46 -25.54 7.92
CA LEU A 72 -14.11 -25.36 8.45
C LEU A 72 -13.06 -25.30 7.35
N LEU A 73 -13.09 -26.24 6.39
CA LEU A 73 -12.14 -26.26 5.28
C LEU A 73 -12.31 -25.02 4.40
N TYR A 74 -13.55 -24.60 4.18
CA TYR A 74 -13.87 -23.38 3.45
C TYR A 74 -13.33 -22.12 4.13
N LEU A 75 -13.46 -22.03 5.46
CA LEU A 75 -12.92 -20.92 6.24
C LEU A 75 -11.40 -20.78 6.05
N MET A 76 -10.67 -21.89 6.12
CA MET A 76 -9.20 -21.87 5.97
C MET A 76 -8.77 -21.66 4.53
N PHE A 77 -9.52 -22.16 3.56
CA PHE A 77 -9.31 -21.83 2.17
C PHE A 77 -9.45 -20.33 1.88
N MET A 78 -10.51 -19.70 2.40
CA MET A 78 -10.68 -18.24 2.27
C MET A 78 -9.57 -17.48 2.97
N ALA A 79 -9.14 -17.91 4.17
CA ALA A 79 -8.00 -17.32 4.84
C ALA A 79 -6.71 -17.40 3.98
N GLY A 80 -6.48 -18.53 3.30
CA GLY A 80 -5.36 -18.69 2.36
C GLY A 80 -5.48 -17.81 1.11
N LEU A 81 -6.68 -17.75 0.51
CA LEU A 81 -6.97 -16.90 -0.65
C LEU A 81 -6.90 -15.41 -0.34
N SER A 82 -7.11 -15.01 0.91
CA SER A 82 -7.09 -13.61 1.34
C SER A 82 -5.77 -13.15 1.95
N LEU A 83 -4.75 -14.00 1.92
CA LEU A 83 -3.43 -13.70 2.41
C LEU A 83 -2.63 -12.88 1.38
N ASP A 84 -2.10 -11.71 1.80
CA ASP A 84 -1.19 -10.92 0.97
C ASP A 84 0.20 -11.58 0.97
N LEU A 85 0.51 -12.35 -0.08
CA LEU A 85 1.76 -13.11 -0.19
C LEU A 85 3.00 -12.21 -0.16
N ASN A 86 2.92 -11.00 -0.73
CA ASN A 86 4.05 -10.07 -0.79
C ASN A 86 4.36 -9.50 0.60
N ARG A 87 3.32 -9.24 1.41
CA ARG A 87 3.48 -8.87 2.83
C ARG A 87 3.91 -10.06 3.67
N PHE A 88 3.33 -11.24 3.45
CA PHE A 88 3.70 -12.44 4.18
C PHE A 88 5.15 -12.81 3.96
N GLU A 89 5.68 -12.72 2.74
CA GLU A 89 7.10 -12.96 2.45
C GLU A 89 8.01 -12.01 3.26
N LYS A 90 7.67 -10.73 3.29
CA LYS A 90 8.36 -9.72 4.12
C LYS A 90 8.24 -9.99 5.62
N LEU A 91 7.14 -10.61 6.04
CA LEU A 91 6.82 -10.91 7.44
C LEU A 91 7.05 -12.39 7.80
N ARG A 92 7.71 -13.18 6.93
CA ARG A 92 7.89 -14.62 7.13
C ARG A 92 8.57 -14.91 8.46
N ASN A 93 9.65 -14.17 8.75
CA ASN A 93 10.40 -14.33 10.00
C ASN A 93 9.55 -13.97 11.22
N ARG A 94 8.65 -12.98 11.11
CA ARG A 94 7.72 -12.63 12.20
C ARG A 94 6.66 -13.70 12.40
N SER A 95 6.13 -14.26 11.32
CA SER A 95 5.12 -15.32 11.35
C SER A 95 5.69 -16.60 11.95
N ILE A 96 6.91 -17.00 11.56
CA ILE A 96 7.61 -18.15 12.14
C ILE A 96 7.96 -17.90 13.60
N GLY A 97 8.52 -16.72 13.92
CA GLY A 97 8.86 -16.37 15.29
C GLY A 97 7.64 -16.38 16.21
N PHE A 98 6.55 -15.75 15.79
CA PHE A 98 5.29 -15.73 16.55
C PHE A 98 4.67 -17.12 16.65
N GLY A 99 4.58 -17.87 15.54
CA GLY A 99 4.03 -19.23 15.54
C GLY A 99 4.78 -20.14 16.52
N SER A 100 6.11 -20.10 16.53
CA SER A 100 6.93 -20.85 17.48
C SER A 100 6.68 -20.42 18.93
N ILE A 101 6.63 -19.12 19.23
CA ILE A 101 6.37 -18.63 20.60
C ILE A 101 4.95 -18.99 21.05
N SER A 102 3.97 -18.80 20.17
CA SER A 102 2.55 -19.10 20.39
C SER A 102 2.28 -20.60 20.57
N TYR A 103 3.14 -21.46 20.02
CA TYR A 103 3.13 -22.90 20.28
C TYR A 103 3.83 -23.26 21.59
N VAL A 104 5.12 -22.88 21.71
CA VAL A 104 6.02 -23.37 22.76
C VAL A 104 5.59 -22.91 24.15
N LEU A 105 5.10 -21.67 24.31
CA LEU A 105 4.69 -21.16 25.63
C LEU A 105 3.55 -21.98 26.26
N PRO A 106 2.37 -22.12 25.62
CA PRO A 106 1.31 -22.97 26.16
C PRO A 106 1.73 -24.45 26.19
N ALA A 107 2.46 -24.95 25.20
CA ALA A 107 2.88 -26.35 25.16
C ALA A 107 3.84 -26.71 26.32
N ALA A 108 4.79 -25.84 26.64
CA ALA A 108 5.69 -26.03 27.78
C ALA A 108 4.92 -25.95 29.12
N GLY A 109 3.94 -25.05 29.22
CA GLY A 109 3.05 -24.98 30.38
C GLY A 109 2.23 -26.26 30.56
N ALA A 110 1.65 -26.78 29.47
CA ALA A 110 0.95 -28.07 29.47
C ALA A 110 1.85 -29.25 29.80
N TYR A 111 3.08 -29.26 29.30
CA TYR A 111 4.05 -30.31 29.63
C TYR A 111 4.37 -30.32 31.13
N TYR A 112 4.66 -29.14 31.70
CA TYR A 112 4.96 -29.00 33.12
C TYR A 112 3.78 -29.38 34.02
N ILE A 113 2.58 -28.86 33.72
CA ILE A 113 1.36 -29.13 34.49
C ILE A 113 0.92 -30.59 34.31
N GLY A 114 1.06 -31.15 33.10
CA GLY A 114 0.77 -32.54 32.79
C GLY A 114 1.52 -33.51 33.70
N ILE A 115 2.84 -33.33 33.82
CA ILE A 115 3.68 -34.21 34.63
C ILE A 115 3.47 -34.00 36.13
N HIS A 116 3.41 -32.74 36.58
CA HIS A 116 3.49 -32.43 38.02
C HIS A 116 2.14 -32.29 38.73
N TYR A 117 1.05 -32.08 37.98
CA TYR A 117 -0.28 -31.85 38.56
C TYR A 117 -1.33 -32.85 38.07
N LEU A 118 -1.22 -33.32 36.82
CA LEU A 118 -2.21 -34.25 36.23
C LEU A 118 -1.73 -35.71 36.21
N ASP A 119 -0.53 -35.99 36.73
CA ASP A 119 0.12 -37.30 36.73
C ASP A 119 0.17 -37.98 35.33
N TYR A 120 0.26 -37.16 34.29
CA TYR A 120 0.32 -37.62 32.91
C TYR A 120 1.73 -38.11 32.56
N SER A 121 1.79 -39.16 31.73
CA SER A 121 3.05 -39.63 31.16
C SER A 121 3.71 -38.54 30.31
N ILE A 122 5.00 -38.68 29.99
CA ILE A 122 5.72 -37.77 29.08
C ILE A 122 4.98 -37.66 27.74
N ALA A 123 4.55 -38.79 27.19
CA ALA A 123 3.82 -38.87 25.93
C ALA A 123 2.46 -38.16 26.00
N THR A 124 1.67 -38.43 27.05
CA THR A 124 0.38 -37.76 27.29
C THR A 124 0.54 -36.25 27.50
N SER A 125 1.58 -35.82 28.21
CA SER A 125 1.88 -34.41 28.47
C SER A 125 2.34 -33.67 27.20
N LEU A 126 3.10 -34.34 26.33
CA LEU A 126 3.43 -33.82 25.01
C LEU A 126 2.19 -33.70 24.11
N LEU A 127 1.30 -34.69 24.12
CA LEU A 127 0.01 -34.59 23.41
C LEU A 127 -0.85 -33.45 23.95
N LEU A 128 -0.89 -33.26 25.27
CA LEU A 128 -1.57 -32.10 25.84
C LEU A 128 -0.93 -30.79 25.37
N GLY A 129 0.40 -30.75 25.27
CA GLY A 129 1.13 -29.64 24.66
C GLY A 129 0.74 -29.37 23.20
N ALA A 130 0.55 -30.43 22.41
CA ALA A 130 0.09 -30.32 21.02
C ALA A 130 -1.33 -29.77 20.91
N ILE A 131 -2.22 -30.15 21.84
CA ILE A 131 -3.59 -29.64 21.96
C ILE A 131 -3.55 -28.13 22.24
N VAL A 132 -2.94 -27.70 23.35
CA VAL A 132 -2.97 -26.29 23.78
C VAL A 132 -2.09 -25.37 22.93
N GLY A 133 -1.09 -25.93 22.26
CA GLY A 133 -0.17 -25.21 21.37
C GLY A 133 -0.77 -24.86 20.02
N SER A 134 -1.73 -25.66 19.52
CA SER A 134 -2.46 -25.40 18.28
C SER A 134 -3.35 -24.15 18.38
N HIS A 135 -3.93 -23.69 17.27
CA HIS A 135 -5.05 -22.75 17.28
C HIS A 135 -5.75 -22.74 15.92
N THR A 136 -6.93 -22.13 15.84
CA THR A 136 -7.66 -21.96 14.59
C THR A 136 -8.11 -20.51 14.43
N LEU A 137 -7.99 -19.95 13.23
CA LEU A 137 -8.35 -18.55 12.92
C LEU A 137 -9.88 -18.35 12.80
N LEU A 138 -10.62 -18.78 13.81
CA LEU A 138 -12.08 -18.73 13.85
C LEU A 138 -12.63 -17.30 13.67
N ALA A 139 -11.90 -16.32 14.19
CA ALA A 139 -12.27 -14.91 14.16
C ALA A 139 -11.85 -14.19 12.85
N TYR A 140 -11.27 -14.90 11.88
CA TYR A 140 -10.86 -14.32 10.60
C TYR A 140 -11.97 -13.59 9.84
N PRO A 141 -13.22 -14.09 9.75
CA PRO A 141 -14.28 -13.38 9.03
C PRO A 141 -14.63 -12.02 9.66
N ILE A 142 -14.32 -11.83 10.96
CA ILE A 142 -14.49 -10.54 11.64
C ILE A 142 -13.42 -9.56 11.17
N VAL A 143 -12.17 -10.00 11.07
CA VAL A 143 -11.06 -9.21 10.53
C VAL A 143 -11.35 -8.78 9.09
N GLU A 144 -11.83 -9.71 8.26
CA GLU A 144 -12.22 -9.45 6.87
C GLU A 144 -13.32 -8.39 6.79
N LYS A 145 -14.39 -8.56 7.57
CA LYS A 145 -15.49 -7.59 7.65
C LYS A 145 -15.05 -6.21 8.13
N LEU A 146 -14.03 -6.14 8.99
CA LEU A 146 -13.48 -4.89 9.52
C LEU A 146 -12.45 -4.25 8.59
N GLY A 147 -12.08 -4.89 7.47
CA GLY A 147 -11.12 -4.35 6.50
C GLY A 147 -9.65 -4.40 6.95
N ILE A 148 -9.35 -4.98 8.12
CA ILE A 148 -8.00 -4.97 8.73
C ILE A 148 -7.15 -6.19 8.34
N THR A 149 -7.50 -6.91 7.27
CA THR A 149 -6.79 -8.13 6.82
C THR A 149 -5.33 -7.86 6.44
N LYS A 150 -5.04 -6.64 5.99
CA LYS A 150 -3.70 -6.17 5.60
C LYS A 150 -2.84 -5.72 6.79
N ASN A 151 -3.41 -5.64 8.00
CA ASN A 151 -2.67 -5.26 9.20
C ASN A 151 -1.56 -6.29 9.48
N THR A 152 -0.35 -5.81 9.79
CA THR A 152 0.83 -6.69 9.95
C THR A 152 0.69 -7.69 11.08
N ALA A 153 -0.03 -7.36 12.16
CA ALA A 153 -0.28 -8.24 13.28
C ALA A 153 -1.22 -9.39 12.88
N VAL A 154 -2.25 -9.10 12.08
CA VAL A 154 -3.19 -10.08 11.52
C VAL A 154 -2.47 -11.03 10.56
N THR A 155 -1.75 -10.50 9.57
CA THR A 155 -1.03 -11.33 8.58
C THR A 155 -0.01 -12.27 9.26
N MET A 156 0.69 -11.78 10.28
CA MET A 156 1.62 -12.57 11.09
C MET A 156 0.89 -13.69 11.85
N SER A 157 -0.26 -13.41 12.47
CA SER A 157 -1.05 -14.43 13.17
C SER A 157 -1.52 -15.54 12.23
N MET A 158 -1.98 -15.18 11.03
CA MET A 158 -2.38 -16.16 10.02
C MET A 158 -1.23 -17.10 9.62
N GLY A 159 -0.05 -16.51 9.38
CA GLY A 159 1.16 -17.25 9.10
C GLY A 159 1.63 -18.13 10.27
N GLY A 160 1.39 -17.68 11.50
CA GLY A 160 1.70 -18.43 12.72
C GLY A 160 0.88 -19.71 12.87
N THR A 161 -0.37 -19.73 12.39
CA THR A 161 -1.23 -20.92 12.43
C THR A 161 -0.63 -22.12 11.70
N LEU A 162 -0.01 -21.89 10.53
CA LEU A 162 0.72 -22.94 9.81
C LEU A 162 1.80 -23.59 10.67
N VAL A 163 2.54 -22.77 11.42
CA VAL A 163 3.65 -23.26 12.25
C VAL A 163 3.11 -24.01 13.46
N THR A 164 2.10 -23.47 14.15
CA THR A 164 1.52 -24.16 15.33
C THR A 164 0.91 -25.49 14.95
N ASP A 165 0.19 -25.56 13.83
CA ASP A 165 -0.50 -26.79 13.43
C ASP A 165 0.49 -27.84 12.94
N THR A 166 1.53 -27.43 12.20
CA THR A 166 2.63 -28.33 11.81
C THR A 166 3.35 -28.90 13.04
N LEU A 167 3.61 -28.07 14.05
CA LEU A 167 4.26 -28.52 15.29
C LEU A 167 3.35 -29.45 16.10
N SER A 168 2.06 -29.12 16.24
CA SER A 168 1.07 -29.96 16.92
C SER A 168 0.96 -31.35 16.29
N LEU A 169 0.79 -31.41 14.96
CA LEU A 169 0.71 -32.68 14.24
C LEU A 169 2.04 -33.43 14.27
N GLY A 170 3.17 -32.72 14.23
CA GLY A 170 4.48 -33.31 14.44
C GLY A 170 4.59 -34.02 15.78
N ILE A 171 4.17 -33.38 16.88
CA ILE A 171 4.14 -34.01 18.21
C ILE A 171 3.16 -35.19 18.25
N LEU A 172 1.96 -35.06 17.65
CA LEU A 172 1.00 -36.16 17.55
C LEU A 172 1.61 -37.37 16.84
N ALA A 173 2.26 -37.15 15.70
CA ALA A 173 2.99 -38.20 14.99
C ALA A 173 4.10 -38.80 15.86
N ILE A 174 4.75 -37.99 16.71
CA ILE A 174 5.80 -38.48 17.62
C ILE A 174 5.21 -39.45 18.60
N VAL A 175 4.15 -39.04 19.26
CA VAL A 175 3.54 -39.81 20.33
C VAL A 175 2.82 -41.04 19.77
N ALA A 176 2.10 -40.93 18.65
CA ALA A 176 1.48 -42.08 17.97
C ALA A 176 2.53 -43.12 17.53
N GLY A 177 3.69 -42.68 17.06
CA GLY A 177 4.81 -43.57 16.73
C GLY A 177 5.37 -44.35 17.92
N THR A 178 5.18 -43.88 19.16
CA THR A 178 5.66 -44.59 20.36
C THR A 178 4.77 -45.74 20.82
N VAL A 179 3.52 -45.82 20.36
CA VAL A 179 2.52 -46.82 20.81
C VAL A 179 2.46 -48.07 19.92
N GLY A 180 3.01 -48.01 18.70
CA GLY A 180 3.02 -49.14 17.76
C GLY A 180 4.42 -49.68 17.45
N ASP A 181 4.47 -50.88 16.84
CA ASP A 181 5.68 -51.47 16.22
C ASP A 181 6.23 -50.64 15.03
N ALA A 182 5.57 -49.51 14.75
CA ALA A 182 5.84 -48.56 13.67
C ALA A 182 6.71 -47.36 14.10
N GLY A 183 7.23 -47.30 15.34
CA GLY A 183 8.03 -46.17 15.84
C GLY A 183 9.46 -46.04 15.31
N GLY A 184 9.86 -46.88 14.36
CA GLY A 184 11.20 -46.86 13.78
C GLY A 184 11.45 -45.63 12.90
N THR A 185 12.72 -45.32 12.63
CA THR A 185 13.17 -44.27 11.70
C THR A 185 12.44 -44.33 10.34
N GLY A 186 11.99 -45.52 9.91
CA GLY A 186 11.23 -45.72 8.68
C GLY A 186 9.88 -45.00 8.62
N TYR A 187 9.12 -44.94 9.73
CA TYR A 187 7.85 -44.20 9.77
C TYR A 187 8.08 -42.69 9.63
N TRP A 188 9.09 -42.16 10.32
CA TRP A 188 9.49 -40.75 10.22
C TRP A 188 9.93 -40.35 8.83
N VAL A 189 10.78 -41.17 8.22
CA VAL A 189 11.21 -40.97 6.84
C VAL A 189 10.01 -41.06 5.90
N GLY A 190 9.10 -42.02 6.13
CA GLY A 190 7.86 -42.16 5.36
C GLY A 190 6.95 -40.93 5.44
N PHE A 191 6.66 -40.46 6.66
CA PHE A 191 5.83 -39.28 6.91
C PHE A 191 6.47 -37.99 6.37
N ALA A 192 7.77 -37.78 6.62
CA ALA A 192 8.49 -36.63 6.06
C ALA A 192 8.48 -36.67 4.52
N THR A 193 8.65 -37.86 3.94
CA THR A 193 8.61 -38.05 2.48
C THR A 193 7.21 -37.80 1.92
N SER A 194 6.14 -38.29 2.56
CA SER A 194 4.75 -38.05 2.11
C SER A 194 4.39 -36.58 2.17
N VAL A 195 4.75 -35.89 3.26
CA VAL A 195 4.53 -34.44 3.42
C VAL A 195 5.31 -33.64 2.39
N ILE A 196 6.61 -33.92 2.20
CA ILE A 196 7.43 -33.23 1.19
C ILE A 196 6.87 -33.48 -0.21
N LEU A 197 6.51 -34.73 -0.54
CA LEU A 197 5.94 -35.09 -1.83
C LEU A 197 4.62 -34.34 -2.07
N PHE A 198 3.73 -34.30 -1.08
CA PHE A 198 2.49 -33.54 -1.13
C PHE A 198 2.74 -32.04 -1.36
N LEU A 199 3.63 -31.42 -0.59
CA LEU A 199 3.94 -30.00 -0.72
C LEU A 199 4.54 -29.66 -2.09
N VAL A 200 5.50 -30.47 -2.56
CA VAL A 200 6.11 -30.29 -3.88
C VAL A 200 5.07 -30.49 -4.98
N ALA A 201 4.23 -31.53 -4.90
CA ALA A 201 3.15 -31.77 -5.84
C ALA A 201 2.15 -30.60 -5.85
N ALA A 202 1.72 -30.13 -4.69
CA ALA A 202 0.80 -29.00 -4.54
C ALA A 202 1.37 -27.73 -5.18
N VAL A 203 2.60 -27.34 -4.84
CA VAL A 203 3.28 -26.14 -5.35
C VAL A 203 3.47 -26.18 -6.86
N ILE A 204 3.70 -27.36 -7.44
CA ILE A 204 3.93 -27.51 -8.88
C ILE A 204 2.60 -27.64 -9.65
N ILE A 205 1.68 -28.46 -9.17
CA ILE A 205 0.45 -28.84 -9.89
C ILE A 205 -0.61 -27.75 -9.78
N LEU A 206 -0.90 -27.24 -8.57
CA LEU A 206 -2.03 -26.32 -8.36
C LEU A 206 -1.93 -25.03 -9.19
N PRO A 207 -0.79 -24.29 -9.21
CA PRO A 207 -0.69 -23.07 -10.00
C PRO A 207 -0.68 -23.33 -11.50
N ARG A 208 -0.22 -24.51 -11.95
CA ARG A 208 -0.25 -24.90 -13.37
C ARG A 208 -1.65 -25.30 -13.79
N LEU A 209 -2.34 -26.10 -12.98
CA LEU A 209 -3.71 -26.52 -13.20
C LEU A 209 -4.66 -25.31 -13.21
N GLY A 210 -4.53 -24.40 -12.23
CA GLY A 210 -5.31 -23.17 -12.17
C GLY A 210 -5.08 -22.28 -13.41
N ARG A 211 -3.82 -22.01 -13.78
CA ARG A 211 -3.51 -21.23 -15.00
C ARG A 211 -4.03 -21.91 -16.27
N TRP A 212 -3.91 -23.23 -16.36
CA TRP A 212 -4.44 -23.97 -17.50
C TRP A 212 -5.97 -23.85 -17.56
N PHE A 213 -6.65 -24.06 -16.44
CA PHE A 213 -8.11 -24.00 -16.36
C PHE A 213 -8.62 -22.60 -16.75
N PHE A 214 -8.14 -21.54 -16.11
CA PHE A 214 -8.59 -20.16 -16.37
C PHE A 214 -8.23 -19.65 -17.77
N ARG A 215 -7.18 -20.18 -18.41
CA ARG A 215 -6.81 -19.81 -19.78
C ARG A 215 -7.62 -20.56 -20.84
N ASN A 216 -7.95 -21.83 -20.58
CA ASN A 216 -8.51 -22.73 -21.59
C ASN A 216 -10.03 -22.89 -21.52
N VAL A 217 -10.63 -22.66 -20.35
CA VAL A 217 -12.08 -22.71 -20.15
C VAL A 217 -12.63 -21.29 -20.25
N LYS A 218 -13.45 -21.01 -21.26
CA LYS A 218 -14.04 -19.66 -21.44
C LYS A 218 -14.98 -19.36 -20.27
N TYR A 219 -14.75 -18.20 -19.64
CA TYR A 219 -15.42 -17.67 -18.44
C TYR A 219 -16.94 -17.86 -18.40
N GLU A 220 -17.37 -18.96 -17.78
CA GLU A 220 -18.68 -19.06 -17.15
C GLU A 220 -18.48 -18.94 -15.64
N ASN A 221 -18.88 -17.81 -15.06
CA ASN A 221 -18.66 -17.46 -13.64
C ASN A 221 -19.05 -18.57 -12.63
N ASN A 222 -19.94 -19.49 -13.01
CA ASN A 222 -20.36 -20.60 -12.16
C ASN A 222 -19.36 -21.79 -12.19
N ILE A 223 -18.72 -22.05 -13.34
CA ILE A 223 -17.75 -23.15 -13.48
C ILE A 223 -16.46 -22.81 -12.72
N ASP A 224 -16.03 -21.55 -12.75
CA ASP A 224 -14.87 -21.08 -11.99
C ASP A 224 -15.04 -21.33 -10.49
N PHE A 225 -16.24 -21.03 -9.95
CA PHE A 225 -16.57 -21.32 -8.56
C PHE A 225 -16.50 -22.82 -8.25
N VAL A 226 -17.12 -23.66 -9.09
CA VAL A 226 -17.11 -25.13 -8.91
C VAL A 226 -15.68 -25.68 -8.97
N PHE A 227 -14.84 -25.17 -9.89
CA PHE A 227 -13.43 -25.52 -9.97
C PHE A 227 -12.68 -25.20 -8.67
N MET A 228 -12.85 -23.99 -8.13
CA MET A 228 -12.20 -23.61 -6.87
C MET A 228 -12.61 -24.50 -5.70
N VAL A 229 -13.90 -24.83 -5.59
CA VAL A 229 -14.42 -25.75 -4.57
C VAL A 229 -13.87 -27.17 -4.76
N ALA A 230 -13.82 -27.67 -6.00
CA ALA A 230 -13.25 -28.99 -6.29
C ALA A 230 -11.77 -29.06 -5.92
N VAL A 231 -10.99 -28.03 -6.26
CA VAL A 231 -9.56 -27.95 -5.92
C VAL A 231 -9.35 -27.86 -4.41
N LEU A 232 -10.16 -27.06 -3.71
CA LEU A 232 -10.16 -26.99 -2.25
C LEU A 232 -10.28 -28.39 -1.63
N PHE A 233 -11.36 -29.11 -1.91
CA PHE A 233 -11.62 -30.41 -1.26
C PHE A 233 -10.65 -31.49 -1.71
N THR A 234 -10.23 -31.48 -2.99
CA THR A 234 -9.22 -32.42 -3.48
C THR A 234 -7.88 -32.22 -2.77
N THR A 235 -7.43 -30.97 -2.61
CA THR A 235 -6.16 -30.66 -1.95
C THR A 235 -6.23 -30.97 -0.45
N ALA A 236 -7.37 -30.68 0.20
CA ALA A 236 -7.61 -31.04 1.59
C ALA A 236 -7.51 -32.56 1.82
N TYR A 237 -8.14 -33.35 0.96
CA TYR A 237 -8.08 -34.82 1.05
C TYR A 237 -6.67 -35.37 0.73
N LEU A 238 -5.96 -34.80 -0.25
CA LEU A 238 -4.58 -35.18 -0.55
C LEU A 238 -3.62 -34.89 0.63
N ALA A 239 -3.86 -33.81 1.38
CA ALA A 239 -3.11 -33.51 2.59
C ALA A 239 -3.34 -34.58 3.67
N GLU A 240 -4.58 -35.02 3.83
CA GLU A 240 -4.96 -36.11 4.74
C GLU A 240 -4.26 -37.42 4.39
N LEU A 241 -4.23 -37.79 3.10
CA LEU A 241 -3.47 -38.95 2.63
C LEU A 241 -1.96 -38.84 2.89
N ALA A 242 -1.42 -37.63 2.94
CA ALA A 242 -0.02 -37.39 3.29
C ALA A 242 0.24 -37.43 4.81
N GLY A 243 -0.81 -37.55 5.64
CA GLY A 243 -0.75 -37.56 7.10
C GLY A 243 -0.93 -36.18 7.75
N LEU A 244 -1.27 -35.14 6.99
CA LEU A 244 -1.58 -33.80 7.51
C LEU A 244 -3.08 -33.66 7.80
N ALA A 245 -3.47 -32.70 8.64
CA ALA A 245 -4.89 -32.36 8.76
C ALA A 245 -5.41 -31.76 7.44
N SER A 246 -6.63 -32.13 7.03
CA SER A 246 -7.25 -31.67 5.77
C SER A 246 -7.38 -30.13 5.70
N ILE A 247 -7.43 -29.49 6.87
CA ILE A 247 -7.42 -28.03 7.08
C ILE A 247 -6.15 -27.38 6.50
N ILE A 248 -4.99 -28.01 6.65
CA ILE A 248 -3.71 -27.52 6.12
C ILE A 248 -3.75 -27.56 4.59
N GLY A 249 -4.29 -28.64 4.01
CA GLY A 249 -4.46 -28.76 2.56
C GLY A 249 -5.38 -27.68 1.99
N ALA A 250 -6.49 -27.37 2.68
CA ALA A 250 -7.40 -26.29 2.31
C ALA A 250 -6.70 -24.91 2.32
N PHE A 251 -5.92 -24.62 3.37
CA PHE A 251 -5.17 -23.36 3.46
C PHE A 251 -4.09 -23.25 2.38
N ILE A 252 -3.34 -24.33 2.11
CA ILE A 252 -2.34 -24.39 1.05
C ILE A 252 -2.97 -24.17 -0.32
N ALA A 253 -4.12 -24.80 -0.60
CA ALA A 253 -4.86 -24.56 -1.84
C ALA A 253 -5.20 -23.07 -2.00
N GLY A 254 -5.67 -22.43 -0.93
CA GLY A 254 -5.96 -21.00 -0.93
C GLY A 254 -4.72 -20.14 -1.22
N ILE A 255 -3.60 -20.40 -0.53
CA ILE A 255 -2.33 -19.68 -0.76
C ILE A 255 -1.84 -19.82 -2.20
N LEU A 256 -1.86 -21.04 -2.74
CA LEU A 256 -1.31 -21.31 -4.07
C LEU A 256 -2.18 -20.78 -5.21
N LEU A 257 -3.49 -20.62 -4.96
CA LEU A 257 -4.44 -20.05 -5.91
C LEU A 257 -4.70 -18.55 -5.71
N ASN A 258 -4.24 -17.95 -4.61
CA ASN A 258 -4.40 -16.53 -4.27
C ASN A 258 -4.06 -15.60 -5.44
N ARG A 259 -2.94 -15.84 -6.15
CA ARG A 259 -2.52 -15.02 -7.30
C ARG A 259 -3.46 -15.14 -8.51
N LEU A 260 -4.21 -16.23 -8.62
CA LEU A 260 -5.12 -16.50 -9.72
C LEU A 260 -6.54 -15.99 -9.44
N VAL A 261 -6.85 -15.65 -8.18
CA VAL A 261 -8.15 -15.13 -7.77
C VAL A 261 -7.96 -13.82 -7.01
N PRO A 262 -7.87 -12.67 -7.72
CA PRO A 262 -7.69 -11.36 -7.10
C PRO A 262 -8.83 -11.06 -6.12
N GLN A 263 -8.51 -10.31 -5.06
CA GLN A 263 -9.47 -9.97 -4.00
C GLN A 263 -10.69 -9.18 -4.49
N SER A 264 -10.52 -8.36 -5.52
CA SER A 264 -11.59 -7.59 -6.15
C SER A 264 -12.39 -8.37 -7.20
N SER A 265 -12.03 -9.63 -7.49
CA SER A 265 -12.70 -10.42 -8.53
C SER A 265 -14.12 -10.83 -8.13
N THR A 266 -14.98 -11.00 -9.13
CA THR A 266 -16.35 -11.54 -8.94
C THR A 266 -16.33 -12.96 -8.38
N LEU A 267 -15.32 -13.76 -8.75
CA LEU A 267 -15.09 -15.10 -8.22
C LEU A 267 -14.84 -15.06 -6.71
N MET A 268 -13.98 -14.15 -6.24
CA MET A 268 -13.72 -13.99 -4.80
C MET A 268 -15.00 -13.62 -4.04
N SER A 269 -15.78 -12.67 -4.57
CA SER A 269 -17.05 -12.27 -3.96
C SER A 269 -18.04 -13.44 -3.83
N ARG A 270 -18.12 -14.31 -4.85
CA ARG A 270 -18.94 -15.53 -4.80
C ARG A 270 -18.43 -16.53 -3.77
N ILE A 271 -17.11 -16.73 -3.71
CA ILE A 271 -16.48 -17.60 -2.71
C ILE A 271 -16.82 -17.10 -1.31
N GLN A 272 -16.61 -15.82 -1.03
CA GLN A 272 -16.94 -15.20 0.26
C GLN A 272 -18.42 -15.30 0.59
N PHE A 273 -19.31 -15.03 -0.36
CA PHE A 273 -20.75 -15.11 -0.15
C PHE A 273 -21.18 -16.50 0.29
N VAL A 274 -20.80 -17.55 -0.45
CA VAL A 274 -21.19 -18.92 -0.13
C VAL A 274 -20.58 -19.39 1.19
N GLY A 275 -19.30 -19.07 1.43
CA GLY A 275 -18.61 -19.42 2.68
C GLY A 275 -19.26 -18.77 3.91
N ASN A 276 -19.43 -17.45 3.88
CA ASN A 276 -19.92 -16.68 5.02
C ASN A 276 -21.42 -16.85 5.26
N ALA A 277 -22.22 -17.05 4.21
CA ALA A 277 -23.68 -17.18 4.34
C ALA A 277 -24.14 -18.60 4.69
N LEU A 278 -23.38 -19.63 4.29
CA LEU A 278 -23.82 -21.03 4.41
C LEU A 278 -22.81 -21.85 5.21
N PHE A 279 -21.65 -22.19 4.64
CA PHE A 279 -20.82 -23.25 5.21
C PHE A 279 -20.17 -22.90 6.56
N ILE A 280 -19.63 -21.69 6.74
CA ILE A 280 -19.01 -21.28 8.01
C ILE A 280 -20.03 -21.30 9.16
N PRO A 281 -21.26 -20.77 9.00
CA PRO A 281 -22.29 -20.92 10.01
C PRO A 281 -22.61 -22.38 10.39
N PHE A 282 -22.67 -23.31 9.44
CA PHE A 282 -22.85 -24.74 9.74
C PHE A 282 -21.72 -25.29 10.61
N PHE A 283 -20.47 -24.93 10.30
CA PHE A 283 -19.32 -25.27 11.12
C PHE A 283 -19.46 -24.75 12.56
N LEU A 284 -19.82 -23.48 12.74
CA LEU A 284 -19.97 -22.86 14.07
C LEU A 284 -21.07 -23.54 14.89
N ILE A 285 -22.20 -23.87 14.27
CA ILE A 285 -23.30 -24.59 14.90
C ILE A 285 -22.85 -26.01 15.28
N SER A 286 -22.20 -26.73 14.36
CA SER A 286 -21.65 -28.07 14.61
C SER A 286 -20.68 -28.09 15.79
N VAL A 287 -19.84 -27.05 15.95
CA VAL A 287 -18.94 -26.92 17.11
C VAL A 287 -19.75 -26.71 18.39
N GLY A 288 -20.79 -25.88 18.35
CA GLY A 288 -21.71 -25.70 19.47
C GLY A 288 -22.40 -27.00 19.90
N MET A 289 -22.74 -27.86 18.95
CA MET A 289 -23.41 -29.14 19.22
C MET A 289 -22.50 -30.21 19.86
N LEU A 290 -21.18 -30.00 19.88
CA LEU A 290 -20.26 -30.88 20.62
C LEU A 290 -20.40 -30.74 22.14
N VAL A 291 -21.05 -29.66 22.60
CA VAL A 291 -21.16 -29.34 24.02
C VAL A 291 -22.13 -30.30 24.70
N ASP A 292 -21.61 -31.16 25.57
CA ASP A 292 -22.40 -32.03 26.43
C ASP A 292 -22.62 -31.40 27.82
N VAL A 293 -23.87 -31.09 28.14
CA VAL A 293 -24.25 -30.46 29.41
C VAL A 293 -24.27 -31.46 30.57
N ASN A 294 -24.49 -32.75 30.30
CA ASN A 294 -24.42 -33.79 31.34
C ASN A 294 -22.98 -33.94 31.86
N VAL A 295 -22.03 -33.75 30.96
CA VAL A 295 -20.60 -33.75 31.24
C VAL A 295 -20.16 -32.51 32.05
N LEU A 296 -20.88 -31.38 31.93
CA LEU A 296 -20.69 -30.18 32.76
C LEU A 296 -21.12 -30.38 34.22
N ALA A 297 -21.72 -31.50 34.62
CA ALA A 297 -22.06 -31.76 36.01
C ALA A 297 -20.90 -32.38 36.81
N SER A 298 -19.87 -32.90 36.14
CA SER A 298 -18.76 -33.59 36.79
C SER A 298 -17.67 -32.62 37.28
N TYR A 299 -17.32 -32.72 38.57
CA TYR A 299 -16.23 -31.94 39.17
C TYR A 299 -14.88 -32.22 38.49
N ASP A 300 -14.55 -33.49 38.24
CA ASP A 300 -13.28 -33.91 37.65
C ASP A 300 -13.08 -33.36 36.23
N VAL A 301 -14.18 -33.22 35.48
CA VAL A 301 -14.17 -32.61 34.14
C VAL A 301 -13.86 -31.13 34.25
N TRP A 302 -14.49 -30.41 35.19
CA TRP A 302 -14.25 -28.97 35.38
C TRP A 302 -12.84 -28.66 35.86
N GLU A 303 -12.27 -29.50 36.73
CA GLU A 303 -10.88 -29.32 37.16
C GLU A 303 -9.92 -29.37 35.96
N LYS A 304 -9.99 -30.42 35.14
CA LYS A 304 -9.17 -30.55 33.92
C LYS A 304 -9.48 -29.42 32.92
N ALA A 305 -10.76 -29.08 32.73
CA ALA A 305 -11.18 -28.04 31.78
C ALA A 305 -10.65 -26.66 32.16
N ILE A 306 -10.72 -26.29 33.44
CA ILE A 306 -10.18 -25.04 33.97
C ILE A 306 -8.67 -25.02 33.81
N ALA A 307 -7.97 -26.12 34.13
CA ALA A 307 -6.53 -26.23 33.94
C ALA A 307 -6.14 -26.02 32.47
N PHE A 308 -6.77 -26.74 31.53
CA PHE A 308 -6.48 -26.61 30.10
C PHE A 308 -6.80 -25.21 29.56
N THR A 309 -7.94 -24.65 29.95
CA THR A 309 -8.36 -23.30 29.54
C THR A 309 -7.40 -22.24 30.04
N LEU A 310 -6.98 -22.33 31.30
CA LEU A 310 -6.04 -21.40 31.90
C LEU A 310 -4.67 -21.48 31.22
N ILE A 311 -4.20 -22.68 30.88
CA ILE A 311 -2.95 -22.88 30.12
C ILE A 311 -3.02 -22.20 28.75
N VAL A 312 -4.11 -22.42 27.99
CA VAL A 312 -4.28 -21.80 26.67
C VAL A 312 -4.35 -20.28 26.81
N PHE A 313 -5.20 -19.75 27.70
CA PHE A 313 -5.41 -18.31 27.83
C PHE A 313 -4.15 -17.60 28.33
N ALA A 314 -3.48 -18.15 29.34
CA ALA A 314 -2.23 -17.61 29.85
C ALA A 314 -1.11 -17.73 28.81
N GLY A 315 -0.93 -18.90 28.20
CA GLY A 315 0.14 -19.15 27.24
C GLY A 315 0.00 -18.30 25.97
N LYS A 316 -1.19 -18.26 25.37
CA LYS A 316 -1.48 -17.44 24.19
C LYS A 316 -1.47 -15.94 24.52
N GLY A 317 -1.96 -15.56 25.70
CA GLY A 317 -1.91 -14.17 26.19
C GLY A 317 -0.49 -13.67 26.39
N LEU A 318 0.38 -14.50 27.00
CA LEU A 318 1.80 -14.23 27.14
C LEU A 318 2.50 -14.16 25.77
N ALA A 319 2.20 -15.07 24.85
CA ALA A 319 2.75 -15.02 23.50
C ALA A 319 2.39 -13.72 22.77
N ALA A 320 1.12 -13.30 22.84
CA ALA A 320 0.66 -12.03 22.27
C ALA A 320 1.29 -10.81 22.96
N LEU A 321 1.51 -10.86 24.27
CA LEU A 321 2.18 -9.80 25.02
C LEU A 321 3.67 -9.70 24.63
N VAL A 322 4.37 -10.83 24.54
CA VAL A 322 5.77 -10.88 24.11
C VAL A 322 5.92 -10.31 22.71
N ILE A 323 5.04 -10.72 21.78
CA ILE A 323 5.13 -10.27 20.39
C ILE A 323 4.80 -8.79 20.24
N ARG A 324 3.87 -8.29 21.05
CA ARG A 324 3.55 -6.86 21.11
C ARG A 324 4.77 -6.03 21.45
N TYR A 325 5.54 -6.42 22.46
CA TYR A 325 6.77 -5.70 22.82
C TYR A 325 7.89 -5.91 21.80
N MET A 326 8.04 -7.14 21.28
CA MET A 326 9.08 -7.49 20.32
C MET A 326 8.93 -6.75 18.98
N PHE A 327 7.71 -6.61 18.47
CA PHE A 327 7.42 -5.96 17.18
C PHE A 327 6.80 -4.57 17.30
N LYS A 328 6.71 -4.03 18.53
CA LYS A 328 6.18 -2.69 18.84
C LYS A 328 4.75 -2.46 18.35
N TYR A 329 3.90 -3.49 18.46
CA TYR A 329 2.48 -3.36 18.14
C TYR A 329 1.71 -2.57 19.20
N THR A 330 0.58 -2.00 18.80
CA THR A 330 -0.32 -1.29 19.74
C THR A 330 -0.96 -2.27 20.73
N LYS A 331 -1.61 -1.73 21.77
CA LYS A 331 -2.35 -2.57 22.73
C LYS A 331 -3.48 -3.30 22.01
N GLU A 332 -4.16 -2.60 21.12
CA GLU A 332 -5.30 -3.08 20.36
C GLU A 332 -4.87 -4.18 19.38
N GLU A 333 -3.78 -3.97 18.64
CA GLU A 333 -3.17 -5.00 17.77
C GLU A 333 -2.78 -6.25 18.57
N GLY A 334 -2.20 -6.10 19.76
CA GLY A 334 -1.89 -7.22 20.64
C GLY A 334 -3.12 -8.03 21.08
N PHE A 335 -4.23 -7.36 21.40
CA PHE A 335 -5.49 -8.03 21.73
C PHE A 335 -6.16 -8.69 20.53
N VAL A 336 -6.01 -8.12 19.32
CA VAL A 336 -6.45 -8.77 18.07
C VAL A 336 -5.65 -10.06 17.83
N VAL A 337 -4.33 -10.02 17.99
CA VAL A 337 -3.46 -11.23 17.89
C VAL A 337 -3.88 -12.29 18.91
N TYR A 338 -4.13 -11.88 20.16
CA TYR A 338 -4.60 -12.79 21.20
C TYR A 338 -5.96 -13.40 20.84
N GLY A 339 -6.91 -12.59 20.40
CA GLY A 339 -8.23 -13.04 19.97
C GLY A 339 -8.21 -13.98 18.75
N LEU A 340 -7.28 -13.77 17.81
CA LEU A 340 -7.11 -14.63 16.63
C LEU A 340 -6.49 -16.00 16.95
N THR A 341 -5.70 -16.09 18.02
CA THR A 341 -4.87 -17.28 18.31
C THR A 341 -5.28 -18.07 19.55
N THR A 342 -6.29 -17.58 20.27
CA THR A 342 -6.88 -18.30 21.41
C THR A 342 -7.83 -19.43 20.99
N PRO A 343 -8.71 -19.27 19.98
CA PRO A 343 -9.68 -20.29 19.62
C PRO A 343 -9.03 -21.64 19.28
N GLN A 344 -9.51 -22.68 19.96
CA GLN A 344 -9.19 -24.08 19.71
C GLN A 344 -10.34 -24.72 18.96
N SER A 345 -10.08 -25.63 18.02
CA SER A 345 -11.16 -26.28 17.25
C SER A 345 -10.73 -27.64 16.71
N ALA A 346 -10.64 -27.81 15.39
CA ALA A 346 -10.57 -29.13 14.79
C ALA A 346 -9.23 -29.84 14.93
N ALA A 347 -8.09 -29.13 14.83
CA ALA A 347 -6.78 -29.73 15.11
C ALA A 347 -6.70 -30.21 16.57
N THR A 348 -7.20 -29.40 17.49
CA THR A 348 -7.33 -29.72 18.92
C THR A 348 -8.15 -30.99 19.13
N LEU A 349 -9.36 -31.05 18.55
CA LEU A 349 -10.25 -32.19 18.69
C LEU A 349 -9.68 -33.46 18.06
N ALA A 350 -9.05 -33.37 16.89
CA ALA A 350 -8.43 -34.52 16.23
C ALA A 350 -7.29 -35.12 17.07
N VAL A 351 -6.40 -34.30 17.61
CA VAL A 351 -5.32 -34.74 18.51
C VAL A 351 -5.90 -35.40 19.77
N THR A 352 -6.98 -34.82 20.33
CA THR A 352 -7.64 -35.35 21.51
C THR A 352 -8.31 -36.70 21.27
N LEU A 353 -9.05 -36.85 20.18
CA LEU A 353 -9.73 -38.11 19.84
C LEU A 353 -8.72 -39.21 19.53
N LEU A 354 -7.68 -38.93 18.73
CA LEU A 354 -6.63 -39.91 18.48
C LEU A 354 -5.87 -40.26 19.76
N GLY A 355 -5.58 -39.28 20.61
CA GLY A 355 -4.98 -39.53 21.93
C GLY A 355 -5.87 -40.40 22.83
N PHE A 356 -7.19 -40.25 22.75
CA PHE A 356 -8.15 -41.11 23.44
C PHE A 356 -8.16 -42.54 22.88
N GLU A 357 -8.18 -42.70 21.56
CA GLU A 357 -8.12 -44.01 20.88
C GLU A 357 -6.82 -44.77 21.20
N LEU A 358 -5.70 -44.05 21.28
CA LEU A 358 -4.39 -44.60 21.67
C LEU A 358 -4.24 -44.84 23.18
N GLY A 359 -5.26 -44.52 23.98
CA GLY A 359 -5.27 -44.73 25.43
C GLY A 359 -4.49 -43.69 26.25
N PHE A 360 -4.08 -42.57 25.67
CA PHE A 360 -3.40 -41.49 26.37
C PHE A 360 -4.36 -40.57 27.14
N PHE A 361 -5.58 -40.40 26.65
CA PHE A 361 -6.62 -39.59 27.29
C PHE A 361 -7.79 -40.46 27.72
N ASP A 362 -8.41 -40.10 28.85
CA ASP A 362 -9.67 -40.64 29.32
C ASP A 362 -10.85 -39.80 28.81
N GLN A 363 -12.08 -40.32 28.97
CA GLN A 363 -13.29 -39.60 28.58
C GLN A 363 -13.38 -38.23 29.27
N VAL A 364 -12.88 -38.13 30.51
CA VAL A 364 -12.83 -36.88 31.29
C VAL A 364 -11.95 -35.83 30.59
N ALA A 365 -10.77 -36.21 30.09
CA ALA A 365 -9.89 -35.29 29.37
C ALA A 365 -10.49 -34.88 28.01
N VAL A 366 -11.12 -35.80 27.28
CA VAL A 366 -11.82 -35.47 26.01
C VAL A 366 -12.89 -34.42 26.27
N ASN A 367 -13.73 -34.67 27.28
CA ASN A 367 -14.78 -33.78 27.72
C ASN A 367 -14.24 -32.41 28.18
N ALA A 368 -13.12 -32.39 28.89
CA ALA A 368 -12.46 -31.15 29.29
C ALA A 368 -11.95 -30.33 28.10
N VAL A 369 -11.45 -30.99 27.05
CA VAL A 369 -11.03 -30.31 25.81
C VAL A 369 -12.23 -29.72 25.06
N VAL A 370 -13.37 -30.40 25.04
CA VAL A 370 -14.61 -29.84 24.46
C VAL A 370 -15.00 -28.54 25.16
N ILE A 371 -14.89 -28.49 26.49
CA ILE A 371 -15.15 -27.26 27.27
C ILE A 371 -14.14 -26.16 26.94
N LEU A 372 -12.85 -26.50 26.81
CA LEU A 372 -11.81 -25.57 26.35
C LEU A 372 -12.15 -24.98 24.97
N ILE A 373 -12.59 -25.81 24.02
CA ILE A 373 -13.01 -25.38 22.68
C ILE A 373 -14.16 -24.37 22.80
N LEU A 374 -15.17 -24.65 23.62
CA LEU A 374 -16.30 -23.73 23.85
C LEU A 374 -15.81 -22.36 24.35
N PHE A 375 -15.07 -22.32 25.45
CA PHE A 375 -14.63 -21.06 26.05
C PHE A 375 -13.69 -20.27 25.14
N SER A 376 -12.77 -20.96 24.46
CA SER A 376 -11.83 -20.31 23.54
C SER A 376 -12.52 -19.74 22.30
N CYS A 377 -13.49 -20.46 21.75
CA CYS A 377 -14.31 -20.00 20.62
C CYS A 377 -15.26 -18.87 20.98
N LEU A 378 -15.62 -18.71 22.27
CA LEU A 378 -16.38 -17.57 22.76
C LEU A 378 -15.50 -16.32 22.90
N LEU A 379 -14.33 -16.49 23.53
CA LEU A 379 -13.44 -15.38 23.90
C LEU A 379 -12.76 -14.77 22.66
N GLY A 380 -12.24 -15.60 21.75
CA GLY A 380 -11.42 -15.13 20.63
C GLY A 380 -12.14 -14.15 19.70
N PRO A 381 -13.26 -14.55 19.06
CA PRO A 381 -14.05 -13.66 18.21
C PRO A 381 -14.55 -12.40 18.92
N TRP A 382 -14.88 -12.49 20.22
CA TRP A 382 -15.26 -11.32 21.02
C TRP A 382 -14.12 -10.32 21.18
N LEU A 383 -12.90 -10.78 21.45
CA LEU A 383 -11.72 -9.93 21.50
C LEU A 383 -11.45 -9.27 20.14
N VAL A 384 -11.50 -10.04 19.05
CA VAL A 384 -11.26 -9.50 17.70
C VAL A 384 -12.33 -8.48 17.31
N GLU A 385 -13.61 -8.70 17.59
CA GLU A 385 -14.64 -7.70 17.27
C GLU A 385 -14.47 -6.41 18.08
N LYS A 386 -14.15 -6.53 19.38
CA LYS A 386 -14.00 -5.38 20.27
C LYS A 386 -12.76 -4.54 19.93
N TYR A 387 -11.60 -5.18 19.82
CA TYR A 387 -10.33 -4.50 19.61
C TYR A 387 -10.02 -4.25 18.14
N GLY A 388 -10.51 -5.10 17.22
CA GLY A 388 -10.34 -4.93 15.79
C GLY A 388 -11.02 -3.65 15.26
N ARG A 389 -12.15 -3.23 15.82
CA ARG A 389 -12.76 -1.93 15.51
C ARG A 389 -11.84 -0.76 15.86
N ALA A 390 -11.16 -0.84 17.00
CA ALA A 390 -10.22 0.19 17.41
C ALA A 390 -8.96 0.19 16.51
N VAL A 391 -8.48 -0.99 16.10
CA VAL A 391 -7.39 -1.11 15.10
C VAL A 391 -7.81 -0.51 13.77
N ALA A 392 -9.03 -0.77 13.29
CA ALA A 392 -9.55 -0.20 12.05
C ALA A 392 -9.58 1.34 12.11
N SER A 393 -10.12 1.91 13.19
CA SER A 393 -10.11 3.37 13.39
C SER A 393 -8.69 3.95 13.49
N GLN A 394 -7.75 3.26 14.14
CA GLN A 394 -6.35 3.68 14.18
C GLN A 394 -5.66 3.58 12.82
N GLU A 395 -6.06 2.64 11.95
CA GLU A 395 -5.59 2.57 10.57
C GLU A 395 -6.14 3.73 9.74
N ASP A 396 -7.38 4.13 9.97
CA ASP A 396 -8.02 5.29 9.33
C ASP A 396 -7.44 6.64 9.82
N GLU A 397 -6.97 6.72 11.08
CA GLU A 397 -6.43 7.94 11.70
C GLU A 397 -4.90 8.14 11.53
N LYS A 398 -4.17 7.16 10.96
CA LYS A 398 -2.72 7.32 10.71
C LYS A 398 -2.49 8.51 9.77
N PRO A 399 -1.53 9.42 10.09
CA PRO A 399 -1.22 10.56 9.23
C PRO A 399 -0.97 10.08 7.81
N TYR A 400 -1.74 10.64 6.88
CA TYR A 400 -1.68 10.34 5.47
C TYR A 400 -0.24 10.42 4.96
N SER A 401 0.31 9.31 4.46
CA SER A 401 1.59 9.32 3.77
C SER A 401 1.34 9.64 2.29
N PRO A 402 2.00 10.66 1.70
CA PRO A 402 1.93 10.90 0.26
C PRO A 402 2.39 9.69 -0.58
N ALA A 403 3.13 8.76 0.00
CA ALA A 403 3.50 7.50 -0.63
C ALA A 403 2.33 6.48 -0.70
N ASP A 404 1.28 6.68 0.09
CA ASP A 404 0.06 5.85 0.10
C ASP A 404 -1.15 6.59 -0.49
N ALA A 405 -0.93 7.79 -1.05
CA ALA A 405 -1.94 8.56 -1.76
C ALA A 405 -2.57 7.76 -2.91
N PRO A 406 -3.90 7.71 -3.03
CA PRO A 406 -4.55 7.14 -4.20
C PRO A 406 -4.16 7.94 -5.44
N GLN A 407 -3.34 7.37 -6.32
CA GLN A 407 -2.97 7.99 -7.60
C GLN A 407 -4.22 8.10 -8.47
N ARG A 408 -4.62 9.33 -8.78
CA ARG A 408 -5.70 9.63 -9.72
C ARG A 408 -5.09 10.22 -10.96
N ILE A 409 -5.15 9.46 -12.05
CA ILE A 409 -4.49 9.81 -13.30
C ILE A 409 -5.54 10.36 -14.27
N LEU A 410 -5.37 11.60 -14.71
CA LEU A 410 -6.19 12.24 -15.74
C LEU A 410 -5.46 12.16 -17.08
N VAL A 411 -6.17 11.77 -18.13
CA VAL A 411 -5.62 11.67 -19.48
C VAL A 411 -6.46 12.53 -20.43
N PRO A 412 -6.06 13.79 -20.73
CA PRO A 412 -6.75 14.60 -21.72
C PRO A 412 -6.56 14.02 -23.14
N LEU A 413 -7.67 13.66 -23.78
CA LEU A 413 -7.72 13.06 -25.10
C LEU A 413 -8.30 14.03 -26.13
N ALA A 414 -7.51 14.33 -27.17
CA ALA A 414 -7.88 15.21 -28.27
C ALA A 414 -7.61 14.62 -29.66
N ASN A 415 -6.73 13.62 -29.78
CA ASN A 415 -6.40 12.95 -31.04
C ASN A 415 -6.63 11.43 -30.90
N PRO A 416 -7.49 10.80 -31.73
CA PRO A 416 -7.68 9.36 -31.74
C PRO A 416 -6.43 8.54 -32.05
N GLU A 417 -5.49 9.08 -32.84
CA GLU A 417 -4.29 8.33 -33.25
C GLU A 417 -3.30 8.15 -32.09
N THR A 418 -3.32 9.06 -31.12
CA THR A 418 -2.43 9.02 -29.95
C THR A 418 -3.13 8.62 -28.66
N SER A 419 -4.46 8.40 -28.68
CA SER A 419 -5.23 8.10 -27.47
C SER A 419 -4.77 6.81 -26.80
N ASP A 420 -4.51 5.78 -27.59
CA ASP A 420 -4.16 4.46 -27.07
C ASP A 420 -2.78 4.49 -26.43
N ALA A 421 -1.81 5.13 -27.08
CA ALA A 421 -0.47 5.33 -26.52
C ALA A 421 -0.49 6.12 -25.19
N LEU A 422 -1.32 7.16 -25.09
CA LEU A 422 -1.46 7.93 -23.84
C LEU A 422 -2.12 7.10 -22.73
N MET A 423 -3.14 6.32 -23.08
CA MET A 423 -3.78 5.40 -22.14
C MET A 423 -2.81 4.30 -21.68
N ASP A 424 -1.99 3.78 -22.58
CA ASP A 424 -0.96 2.79 -22.24
C ASP A 424 0.07 3.35 -21.26
N ILE A 425 0.57 4.58 -21.48
CA ILE A 425 1.44 5.27 -20.52
C ILE A 425 0.73 5.44 -19.17
N ALA A 426 -0.57 5.76 -19.17
CA ALA A 426 -1.36 5.87 -17.96
C ALA A 426 -1.53 4.53 -17.23
N PHE A 427 -1.65 3.42 -17.96
CA PHE A 427 -1.64 2.08 -17.38
C PHE A 427 -0.29 1.79 -16.73
N MET A 428 0.82 2.05 -17.44
CA MET A 428 2.19 1.77 -16.97
C MET A 428 2.60 2.57 -15.72
N VAL A 429 2.12 3.80 -15.59
CA VAL A 429 2.44 4.69 -14.46
C VAL A 429 1.56 4.43 -13.23
N ARG A 430 0.42 3.77 -13.42
CA ARG A 430 -0.56 3.51 -12.36
C ARG A 430 -0.06 2.47 -11.37
N ASP A 431 -0.15 2.77 -10.08
CA ASP A 431 -0.07 1.73 -9.07
C ASP A 431 -1.35 0.87 -9.09
N GLU A 432 -1.26 -0.37 -9.59
CA GLU A 432 -2.35 -1.35 -9.60
C GLU A 432 -3.00 -1.52 -8.21
N LYS A 433 -2.23 -1.30 -7.12
CA LYS A 433 -2.71 -1.46 -5.74
C LYS A 433 -3.62 -0.32 -5.28
N SER A 434 -3.64 0.81 -5.98
CA SER A 434 -4.43 1.99 -5.61
C SER A 434 -5.94 1.78 -5.78
N GLY A 435 -6.34 0.86 -6.66
CA GLY A 435 -7.75 0.60 -6.99
C GLY A 435 -8.50 1.81 -7.60
N GLN A 436 -7.81 2.92 -7.89
CA GLN A 436 -8.43 4.10 -8.50
C GLN A 436 -8.63 3.89 -9.99
N PRO A 437 -9.72 4.44 -10.57
CA PRO A 437 -9.88 4.48 -12.02
C PRO A 437 -8.96 5.51 -12.65
N ILE A 438 -8.69 5.35 -13.95
CA ILE A 438 -8.08 6.38 -14.78
C ILE A 438 -9.19 7.28 -15.34
N TYR A 439 -8.95 8.57 -15.44
CA TYR A 439 -9.93 9.58 -15.86
C TYR A 439 -9.59 10.09 -17.26
N PRO A 440 -9.99 9.39 -18.34
CA PRO A 440 -9.87 9.96 -19.68
C PRO A 440 -10.82 11.17 -19.80
N LEU A 441 -10.29 12.30 -20.24
CA LEU A 441 -11.01 13.58 -20.30
C LEU A 441 -11.06 14.09 -21.74
N THR A 442 -12.21 14.59 -22.18
CA THR A 442 -12.32 15.42 -23.38
C THR A 442 -12.90 16.78 -23.01
N VAL A 443 -12.32 17.86 -23.57
CA VAL A 443 -12.81 19.23 -23.37
C VAL A 443 -13.35 19.75 -24.69
N ALA A 444 -14.67 19.78 -24.81
CA ALA A 444 -15.37 20.39 -25.93
C ALA A 444 -15.32 21.91 -25.81
N ARG A 445 -14.76 22.59 -26.81
CA ARG A 445 -14.69 24.05 -26.82
C ARG A 445 -16.07 24.64 -27.07
N ASP A 446 -16.51 25.51 -26.16
CA ASP A 446 -17.76 26.25 -26.30
C ASP A 446 -17.69 27.23 -27.49
N GLY A 447 -18.68 27.20 -28.38
CA GLY A 447 -18.63 27.80 -29.73
C GLY A 447 -19.84 27.49 -30.62
N SER A 448 -19.68 27.51 -31.95
CA SER A 448 -20.80 27.34 -32.90
C SER A 448 -21.28 25.89 -33.10
N ASP A 449 -20.48 24.89 -32.73
CA ASP A 449 -20.76 23.45 -32.90
C ASP A 449 -20.42 22.66 -31.62
N VAL A 450 -21.03 23.05 -30.49
CA VAL A 450 -20.77 22.41 -29.18
C VAL A 450 -21.21 20.95 -29.18
N GLU A 451 -22.42 20.66 -29.70
CA GLU A 451 -22.97 19.30 -29.76
C GLU A 451 -22.10 18.37 -30.62
N GLY A 452 -21.62 18.83 -31.78
CA GLY A 452 -20.70 18.05 -32.62
C GLY A 452 -19.34 17.80 -31.96
N ASN A 453 -18.81 18.79 -31.24
CA ASN A 453 -17.58 18.64 -30.46
C ASN A 453 -17.73 17.63 -29.31
N VAL A 454 -18.85 17.69 -28.58
CA VAL A 454 -19.18 16.75 -27.51
C VAL A 454 -19.31 15.33 -28.08
N ALA A 455 -20.06 15.14 -29.16
CA ALA A 455 -20.24 13.82 -29.78
C ALA A 455 -18.91 13.21 -30.28
N ARG A 456 -18.02 14.03 -30.85
CA ARG A 456 -16.66 13.59 -31.25
C ARG A 456 -15.84 13.19 -30.02
N GLY A 457 -15.89 13.97 -28.95
CA GLY A 457 -15.21 13.67 -27.68
C GLY A 457 -15.71 12.37 -27.04
N GLU A 458 -17.03 12.18 -26.93
CA GLU A 458 -17.63 10.98 -26.36
C GLU A 458 -17.29 9.71 -27.15
N LYS A 459 -17.20 9.80 -28.48
CA LYS A 459 -16.73 8.69 -29.31
C LYS A 459 -15.29 8.30 -28.98
N MET A 460 -14.42 9.28 -28.75
CA MET A 460 -13.03 9.05 -28.35
C MET A 460 -12.93 8.46 -26.94
N LEU A 461 -13.72 8.96 -26.00
CA LEU A 461 -13.81 8.39 -24.65
C LEU A 461 -14.32 6.95 -24.69
N SER A 462 -15.31 6.66 -25.52
CA SER A 462 -15.82 5.29 -25.72
C SER A 462 -14.73 4.35 -26.23
N HIS A 463 -13.87 4.82 -27.14
CA HIS A 463 -12.70 4.07 -27.60
C HIS A 463 -11.72 3.79 -26.45
N ALA A 464 -11.38 4.82 -25.66
CA ALA A 464 -10.49 4.67 -24.51
C ALA A 464 -11.05 3.71 -23.45
N VAL A 465 -12.38 3.68 -23.25
CA VAL A 465 -13.05 2.74 -22.34
C VAL A 465 -12.93 1.30 -22.84
N ILE A 466 -13.12 1.06 -24.14
CA ILE A 466 -12.94 -0.26 -24.74
C ILE A 466 -11.48 -0.72 -24.61
N HIS A 467 -10.53 0.17 -24.91
CA HIS A 467 -9.10 -0.10 -24.78
C HIS A 467 -8.73 -0.46 -23.33
N ALA A 468 -9.18 0.33 -22.36
CA ALA A 468 -8.94 0.08 -20.93
C ALA A 468 -9.58 -1.22 -20.44
N ALA A 469 -10.78 -1.57 -20.94
CA ALA A 469 -11.44 -2.83 -20.61
C ALA A 469 -10.62 -4.04 -21.07
N SER A 470 -9.91 -3.94 -22.21
CA SER A 470 -9.02 -5.01 -22.70
C SER A 470 -7.79 -5.23 -21.81
N ALA A 471 -7.37 -4.18 -21.10
CA ALA A 471 -6.29 -4.20 -20.12
C ALA A 471 -6.78 -4.41 -18.67
N GLU A 472 -8.07 -4.70 -18.47
CA GLU A 472 -8.72 -4.83 -17.15
C GLU A 472 -8.55 -3.58 -16.24
N VAL A 473 -8.39 -2.41 -16.85
CA VAL A 473 -8.23 -1.13 -16.13
C VAL A 473 -9.58 -0.42 -16.03
N GLN A 474 -9.98 -0.09 -14.81
CA GLN A 474 -11.16 0.74 -14.57
C GLN A 474 -10.90 2.17 -15.04
N VAL A 475 -11.86 2.73 -15.78
CA VAL A 475 -11.82 4.13 -16.22
C VAL A 475 -13.12 4.85 -15.87
N ASN A 476 -13.03 6.15 -15.62
CA ASN A 476 -14.15 7.05 -15.42
C ASN A 476 -14.07 8.20 -16.45
N PRO A 477 -14.74 8.08 -17.61
CA PRO A 477 -14.64 9.07 -18.68
C PRO A 477 -15.33 10.39 -18.30
N ILE A 478 -14.69 11.51 -18.59
CA ILE A 478 -15.19 12.86 -18.29
C ILE A 478 -15.34 13.64 -19.60
N THR A 479 -16.53 14.20 -19.80
CA THR A 479 -16.79 15.18 -20.85
C THR A 479 -17.02 16.55 -20.23
N ARG A 480 -16.21 17.55 -20.63
CA ARG A 480 -16.34 18.92 -20.13
C ARG A 480 -16.54 19.92 -21.27
N ILE A 481 -17.29 20.98 -21.01
CA ILE A 481 -17.49 22.09 -21.95
C ILE A 481 -16.83 23.33 -21.33
N ASP A 482 -15.90 23.96 -22.05
CA ASP A 482 -15.24 25.18 -21.59
C ASP A 482 -14.81 26.06 -22.78
N LEU A 483 -14.66 27.37 -22.56
CA LEU A 483 -14.17 28.30 -23.59
C LEU A 483 -12.66 28.14 -23.82
N ASN A 484 -11.94 27.69 -22.78
CA ASN A 484 -10.49 27.45 -22.80
C ASN A 484 -10.18 26.01 -22.38
N ILE A 485 -9.46 25.28 -23.24
CA ILE A 485 -9.13 23.86 -23.03
C ILE A 485 -8.28 23.66 -21.77
N ALA A 486 -7.23 24.47 -21.56
CA ALA A 486 -6.33 24.33 -20.42
C ALA A 486 -7.07 24.54 -19.09
N ARG A 487 -7.95 25.55 -19.02
CA ARG A 487 -8.81 25.78 -17.83
C ARG A 487 -9.85 24.68 -17.64
N GLY A 488 -10.41 24.14 -18.72
CA GLY A 488 -11.29 22.99 -18.66
C GLY A 488 -10.61 21.77 -18.05
N ILE A 489 -9.33 21.54 -18.39
CA ILE A 489 -8.51 20.48 -17.77
C ILE A 489 -8.21 20.81 -16.31
N ALA A 490 -7.73 22.01 -15.98
CA ALA A 490 -7.40 22.41 -14.60
C ALA A 490 -8.61 22.29 -13.65
N ARG A 491 -9.81 22.67 -14.10
CA ARG A 491 -11.03 22.48 -13.31
C ARG A 491 -11.35 21.00 -13.07
N ALA A 492 -11.16 20.13 -14.07
CA ALA A 492 -11.35 18.69 -13.89
C ALA A 492 -10.31 18.11 -12.92
N VAL A 493 -9.09 18.64 -12.92
CA VAL A 493 -8.03 18.29 -11.97
C VAL A 493 -8.48 18.56 -10.53
N GLU A 494 -9.02 19.75 -10.27
CA GLU A 494 -9.56 20.12 -8.96
C GLU A 494 -10.81 19.31 -8.58
N GLU A 495 -11.78 19.19 -9.49
CA GLU A 495 -13.07 18.51 -9.27
C GLU A 495 -12.88 17.03 -8.90
N GLU A 496 -11.98 16.34 -9.60
CA GLU A 496 -11.73 14.90 -9.42
C GLU A 496 -10.53 14.61 -8.52
N ARG A 497 -9.87 15.65 -7.97
CA ARG A 497 -8.67 15.54 -7.11
C ARG A 497 -7.57 14.73 -7.77
N ILE A 498 -7.30 15.04 -9.03
CA ILE A 498 -6.29 14.38 -9.84
C ILE A 498 -4.91 14.62 -9.20
N SER A 499 -4.04 13.61 -9.24
CA SER A 499 -2.66 13.73 -8.74
C SER A 499 -1.63 13.80 -9.88
N ASN A 500 -1.97 13.19 -11.02
CA ASN A 500 -1.09 13.02 -12.17
C ASN A 500 -1.87 13.31 -13.46
N ILE A 501 -1.29 14.10 -14.34
CA ILE A 501 -1.85 14.43 -15.65
C ILE A 501 -0.92 13.87 -16.71
N ILE A 502 -1.46 13.08 -17.65
CA ILE A 502 -0.71 12.53 -18.78
C ILE A 502 -1.33 13.12 -20.05
N ILE A 503 -0.56 13.95 -20.76
CA ILE A 503 -1.07 14.75 -21.88
C ILE A 503 -0.15 14.62 -23.10
N GLY A 504 -0.76 14.48 -24.27
CA GLY A 504 -0.02 14.36 -25.52
C GLY A 504 0.52 15.68 -26.06
N TRP A 505 1.69 15.62 -26.71
CA TRP A 505 2.26 16.72 -27.48
C TRP A 505 2.54 16.28 -28.92
N ASN A 506 2.17 17.13 -29.89
CA ASN A 506 2.35 16.87 -31.32
C ASN A 506 3.73 17.28 -31.87
N GLY A 507 4.63 17.80 -31.01
CA GLY A 507 5.98 18.21 -31.42
C GLY A 507 6.05 19.51 -32.24
N GLU A 508 4.91 20.17 -32.52
CA GLU A 508 4.88 21.39 -33.32
C GLU A 508 5.24 22.64 -32.49
N VAL A 509 6.15 23.45 -33.01
CA VAL A 509 6.67 24.64 -32.33
C VAL A 509 5.75 25.83 -32.55
N SER A 510 5.06 26.28 -31.51
CA SER A 510 4.44 27.61 -31.48
C SER A 510 5.48 28.69 -31.10
N ALA A 511 5.18 29.95 -31.45
CA ALA A 511 5.91 31.21 -31.20
C ALA A 511 7.11 31.20 -30.21
N ARG A 512 8.13 32.03 -30.47
CA ARG A 512 9.46 32.09 -29.80
C ARG A 512 9.51 32.09 -28.25
N ARG A 513 8.40 32.26 -27.53
CA ARG A 513 8.29 32.28 -26.06
C ARG A 513 7.55 31.08 -25.44
N ARG A 514 7.03 30.14 -26.22
CA ARG A 514 6.25 28.98 -25.74
C ARG A 514 7.08 27.69 -25.79
N ILE A 515 6.91 26.80 -24.80
CA ILE A 515 7.68 25.55 -24.68
C ILE A 515 7.04 24.48 -25.56
N PHE A 516 5.75 24.20 -25.33
CA PHE A 516 5.01 23.17 -26.06
C PHE A 516 3.87 23.73 -26.93
N GLY A 517 3.29 24.88 -26.56
CA GLY A 517 2.12 25.46 -27.23
C GLY A 517 1.09 26.03 -26.26
N SER A 518 0.13 26.81 -26.76
CA SER A 518 -0.76 27.63 -25.91
C SER A 518 -1.52 26.87 -24.82
N VAL A 519 -1.93 25.63 -25.10
CA VAL A 519 -2.74 24.83 -24.15
C VAL A 519 -1.85 24.21 -23.07
N LEU A 520 -0.75 23.56 -23.47
CA LEU A 520 0.18 22.90 -22.54
C LEU A 520 0.91 23.91 -21.65
N ASP A 521 1.42 25.00 -22.23
CA ASP A 521 2.09 26.04 -21.44
C ASP A 521 1.12 26.68 -20.43
N GLN A 522 -0.11 27.00 -20.86
CA GLN A 522 -1.13 27.52 -19.95
C GLN A 522 -1.55 26.48 -18.89
N LEU A 523 -1.62 25.19 -19.24
CA LEU A 523 -1.94 24.15 -18.28
C LEU A 523 -0.88 24.07 -17.18
N LEU A 524 0.41 24.11 -17.54
CA LEU A 524 1.52 24.09 -16.58
C LEU A 524 1.48 25.29 -15.61
N ASP A 525 0.95 26.43 -16.06
CA ASP A 525 0.74 27.64 -15.24
C ASP A 525 -0.50 27.54 -14.32
N GLU A 526 -1.49 26.72 -14.65
CA GLU A 526 -2.77 26.63 -13.93
C GLU A 526 -2.87 25.39 -13.00
N VAL A 527 -1.91 24.45 -13.05
CA VAL A 527 -1.93 23.21 -12.22
C VAL A 527 -0.62 22.97 -11.49
N ASP A 528 -0.71 22.58 -10.22
CA ASP A 528 0.44 22.25 -9.34
C ASP A 528 0.74 20.74 -9.31
N GLU A 529 -0.12 19.91 -9.89
CA GLU A 529 -0.02 18.45 -9.95
C GLU A 529 1.16 17.96 -10.79
N MET A 530 1.47 16.66 -10.74
CA MET A 530 2.49 16.10 -11.64
C MET A 530 1.96 16.09 -13.08
N VAL A 531 2.73 16.61 -14.04
CA VAL A 531 2.37 16.62 -15.46
C VAL A 531 3.40 15.86 -16.28
N MET A 532 2.95 14.86 -17.05
CA MET A 532 3.75 14.13 -18.03
C MET A 532 3.31 14.55 -19.43
N VAL A 533 4.19 15.27 -20.13
CA VAL A 533 3.98 15.68 -21.51
C VAL A 533 4.62 14.63 -22.41
N CYS A 534 3.80 13.90 -23.16
CA CYS A 534 4.20 12.70 -23.90
C CYS A 534 4.19 12.95 -25.41
N LYS A 535 5.31 12.64 -26.08
CA LYS A 535 5.39 12.46 -27.53
C LYS A 535 5.80 11.01 -27.78
N ILE A 536 4.84 10.18 -28.18
CA ILE A 536 5.03 8.73 -28.35
C ILE A 536 4.87 8.40 -29.83
N GLU A 537 5.98 8.04 -30.48
CA GLU A 537 6.04 7.72 -31.92
C GLU A 537 5.97 6.21 -32.18
N LYS A 538 6.26 5.38 -31.16
CA LYS A 538 6.28 3.92 -31.24
C LYS A 538 5.41 3.30 -30.14
N PRO A 539 4.83 2.11 -30.35
CA PRO A 539 4.08 1.39 -29.32
C PRO A 539 4.92 1.18 -28.05
N VAL A 540 4.31 1.33 -26.88
CA VAL A 540 5.06 1.30 -25.61
C VAL A 540 5.80 -0.03 -25.37
N ASN A 541 5.31 -1.14 -25.91
CA ASN A 541 5.90 -2.46 -25.75
C ASN A 541 7.18 -2.69 -26.57
N THR A 542 7.60 -1.75 -27.43
CA THR A 542 8.84 -1.88 -28.21
C THR A 542 10.06 -1.33 -27.50
N PHE A 543 9.90 -0.58 -26.40
CA PHE A 543 11.02 -0.02 -25.69
C PHE A 543 11.79 -1.10 -24.91
N GLY A 544 13.12 -0.98 -24.86
CA GLY A 544 14.01 -1.86 -24.09
C GLY A 544 14.63 -1.18 -22.87
N ARG A 545 14.79 0.16 -22.91
CA ARG A 545 15.40 0.95 -21.84
C ARG A 545 14.63 2.23 -21.56
N LEU A 546 14.57 2.62 -20.29
CA LEU A 546 14.03 3.89 -19.83
C LEU A 546 15.17 4.81 -19.41
N VAL A 547 15.48 5.82 -20.23
CA VAL A 547 16.58 6.75 -19.97
C VAL A 547 16.04 8.02 -19.33
N VAL A 548 16.35 8.25 -18.05
CA VAL A 548 15.84 9.37 -17.25
C VAL A 548 16.93 10.41 -16.99
N ALA A 549 16.82 11.58 -17.62
CA ALA A 549 17.70 12.71 -17.39
C ALA A 549 17.18 13.55 -16.21
N VAL A 550 17.99 13.68 -15.16
CA VAL A 550 17.65 14.40 -13.92
C VAL A 550 18.51 15.67 -13.80
N PRO A 551 17.94 16.89 -13.90
CA PRO A 551 18.71 18.11 -13.81
C PRO A 551 19.23 18.34 -12.38
N PRO A 552 20.29 19.15 -12.23
CA PRO A 552 20.80 19.54 -10.93
C PRO A 552 19.68 20.09 -10.03
N PHE A 553 19.69 19.71 -8.75
CA PHE A 553 18.72 20.11 -7.73
C PHE A 553 17.29 19.55 -7.84
N ALA A 554 16.91 18.88 -8.94
CA ALA A 554 15.57 18.28 -9.06
C ALA A 554 15.25 17.28 -7.94
N ALA A 555 16.25 16.55 -7.45
CA ALA A 555 16.11 15.60 -6.34
C ALA A 555 15.65 16.22 -5.00
N LEU A 556 15.64 17.55 -4.90
CA LEU A 556 15.25 18.30 -3.71
C LEU A 556 13.84 18.89 -3.83
N GLU A 557 13.22 18.77 -4.99
CA GLU A 557 11.86 19.23 -5.22
C GLU A 557 10.84 18.30 -4.54
N ILE A 558 9.74 18.88 -4.08
CA ILE A 558 8.71 18.20 -3.29
C ILE A 558 8.14 17.00 -4.06
N GLY A 559 7.77 17.21 -5.32
CA GLY A 559 7.19 16.17 -6.18
C GLY A 559 8.18 15.16 -6.75
N PHE A 560 9.49 15.32 -6.53
CA PHE A 560 10.51 14.44 -7.15
C PHE A 560 10.28 12.96 -6.81
N THR A 561 9.92 12.68 -5.55
CA THR A 561 9.64 11.30 -5.10
C THR A 561 8.46 10.68 -5.85
N GLY A 562 7.40 11.46 -6.09
CA GLY A 562 6.23 11.02 -6.86
C GLY A 562 6.56 10.78 -8.33
N THR A 563 7.38 11.66 -8.92
CA THR A 563 7.89 11.52 -10.28
C THR A 563 8.69 10.23 -10.44
N ILE A 564 9.67 9.98 -9.57
CA ILE A 564 10.48 8.76 -9.62
C ILE A 564 9.65 7.51 -9.40
N ARG A 565 8.67 7.52 -8.49
CA ARG A 565 7.76 6.38 -8.28
C ARG A 565 7.02 6.04 -9.58
N SER A 566 6.48 7.05 -10.24
CA SER A 566 5.74 6.92 -11.50
C SER A 566 6.62 6.31 -12.61
N LEU A 567 7.88 6.76 -12.71
CA LEU A 567 8.86 6.23 -13.67
C LEU A 567 9.32 4.82 -13.34
N LYS A 568 9.49 4.49 -12.06
CA LYS A 568 9.85 3.14 -11.63
C LYS A 568 8.71 2.14 -11.84
N LEU A 569 7.46 2.55 -11.60
CA LEU A 569 6.29 1.74 -11.92
C LEU A 569 6.22 1.46 -13.42
N MET A 570 6.43 2.49 -14.24
CA MET A 570 6.51 2.33 -15.69
C MET A 570 7.60 1.33 -16.10
N ALA A 571 8.83 1.49 -15.59
CA ALA A 571 9.92 0.56 -15.88
C ALA A 571 9.63 -0.87 -15.41
N GLU A 572 9.06 -1.06 -14.21
CA GLU A 572 8.70 -2.38 -13.67
C GLU A 572 7.62 -3.06 -14.51
N GLN A 573 6.55 -2.33 -14.87
CA GLN A 573 5.43 -2.87 -15.63
C GLN A 573 5.79 -3.19 -17.08
N MET A 574 6.69 -2.39 -17.68
CA MET A 574 7.18 -2.61 -19.04
C MET A 574 8.38 -3.58 -19.09
N GLY A 575 9.00 -3.90 -17.95
CA GLY A 575 10.22 -4.72 -17.90
C GLY A 575 11.45 -4.03 -18.48
N LEU A 576 11.52 -2.70 -18.39
CA LEU A 576 12.63 -1.89 -18.93
C LEU A 576 13.80 -1.81 -17.94
N GLU A 577 15.02 -1.76 -18.48
CA GLU A 577 16.17 -1.31 -17.71
C GLU A 577 16.12 0.21 -17.52
N MET A 578 16.20 0.68 -16.27
CA MET A 578 16.18 2.12 -15.98
C MET A 578 17.60 2.66 -15.91
N ILE A 579 17.91 3.64 -16.76
CA ILE A 579 19.18 4.36 -16.78
C ILE A 579 18.93 5.79 -16.31
N VAL A 580 19.63 6.25 -15.28
CA VAL A 580 19.53 7.62 -14.77
C VAL A 580 20.77 8.40 -15.16
N VAL A 581 20.58 9.53 -15.83
CA VAL A 581 21.64 10.46 -16.22
C VAL A 581 21.57 11.70 -15.34
N SER A 582 22.65 12.02 -14.63
CA SER A 582 22.75 13.23 -13.80
C SER A 582 24.15 13.83 -13.83
N THR A 583 24.36 15.02 -13.26
CA THR A 583 25.71 15.61 -13.20
C THR A 583 26.57 14.93 -12.15
N ASP A 584 27.89 14.82 -12.39
CA ASP A 584 28.85 14.21 -11.46
C ASP A 584 28.75 14.75 -10.03
N GLU A 585 28.55 16.07 -9.90
CA GLU A 585 28.41 16.77 -8.62
C GLU A 585 27.15 16.32 -7.84
N ARG A 586 26.08 15.92 -8.53
CA ARG A 586 24.75 15.68 -7.95
C ARG A 586 24.32 14.22 -7.95
N ASP A 587 25.00 13.33 -8.66
CA ASP A 587 24.71 11.89 -8.70
C ASP A 587 24.52 11.25 -7.30
N PRO A 588 25.37 11.49 -6.28
CA PRO A 588 25.18 10.86 -4.97
C PRO A 588 23.84 11.20 -4.31
N TYR A 589 23.32 12.41 -4.56
CA TYR A 589 22.04 12.87 -4.02
C TYR A 589 20.87 12.28 -4.81
N VAL A 590 20.98 12.26 -6.15
CA VAL A 590 19.99 11.66 -7.05
C VAL A 590 19.85 10.17 -6.75
N ARG A 591 20.95 9.42 -6.71
CA ARG A 591 20.98 8.00 -6.35
C ARG A 591 20.36 7.72 -4.98
N LYS A 592 20.68 8.53 -3.98
CA LYS A 592 20.10 8.39 -2.64
C LYS A 592 18.59 8.66 -2.64
N ALA A 593 18.11 9.63 -3.42
CA ALA A 593 16.70 9.93 -3.54
C ALA A 593 15.96 8.80 -4.26
N ILE A 594 16.45 8.36 -5.42
CA ILE A 594 15.83 7.30 -6.23
C ILE A 594 15.79 5.95 -5.50
N ASN A 595 16.87 5.56 -4.81
CA ASN A 595 16.92 4.29 -4.08
C ASN A 595 15.99 4.22 -2.86
N LYS A 596 15.45 5.34 -2.38
CA LYS A 596 14.44 5.34 -1.31
C LYS A 596 13.03 5.10 -1.83
N VAL A 597 12.80 5.29 -3.14
CA VAL A 597 11.49 5.22 -3.75
C VAL A 597 11.24 3.80 -4.25
N LYS A 598 10.12 3.21 -3.86
CA LYS A 598 9.65 1.90 -4.37
C LYS A 598 8.92 2.07 -5.71
N PRO A 599 8.84 1.04 -6.58
CA PRO A 599 9.38 -0.32 -6.43
C PRO A 599 10.92 -0.35 -6.45
N ASP A 600 11.50 -1.43 -5.92
CA ASP A 600 12.95 -1.65 -5.95
C ASP A 600 13.31 -2.35 -7.26
N ILE A 601 13.68 -1.55 -8.27
CA ILE A 601 14.17 -2.01 -9.57
C ILE A 601 15.67 -1.77 -9.69
N ASP A 602 16.34 -2.51 -10.58
CA ASP A 602 17.74 -2.23 -10.91
C ASP A 602 17.84 -0.93 -11.71
N VAL A 603 18.78 -0.07 -11.31
CA VAL A 603 18.96 1.26 -11.91
C VAL A 603 20.43 1.45 -12.22
N GLU A 604 20.75 1.60 -13.50
CA GLU A 604 22.08 2.03 -13.94
C GLU A 604 22.19 3.55 -13.81
N TYR A 605 23.34 4.05 -13.36
CA TYR A 605 23.59 5.48 -13.21
C TYR A 605 24.74 5.90 -14.12
N ARG A 606 24.50 6.93 -14.92
CA ARG A 606 25.45 7.55 -15.84
C ARG A 606 25.62 9.02 -15.45
N THR A 607 26.82 9.53 -15.61
CA THR A 607 27.13 10.91 -15.23
C THR A 607 27.66 11.73 -16.40
N ILE A 608 27.41 13.04 -16.33
CA ILE A 608 27.92 14.05 -17.25
C ILE A 608 28.57 15.20 -16.47
N ASN A 609 29.51 15.91 -17.08
CA ASN A 609 30.19 17.03 -16.41
C ASN A 609 29.27 18.25 -16.31
N LEU A 610 28.64 18.61 -17.43
CA LEU A 610 27.79 19.80 -17.57
C LEU A 610 26.42 19.41 -18.11
N TRP A 611 25.35 19.98 -17.54
CA TRP A 611 23.98 19.71 -17.99
C TRP A 611 23.74 20.08 -19.46
N SER A 612 24.48 21.06 -19.99
CA SER A 612 24.43 21.45 -21.40
C SER A 612 24.88 20.34 -22.37
N GLU A 613 25.53 19.28 -21.88
CA GLU A 613 26.03 18.15 -22.68
C GLU A 613 24.95 17.09 -22.98
N ILE A 614 23.75 17.17 -22.38
CA ILE A 614 22.66 16.19 -22.60
C ILE A 614 22.36 15.94 -24.09
N PRO A 615 22.22 16.97 -24.97
CA PRO A 615 21.96 16.73 -26.38
C PRO A 615 23.07 15.94 -27.08
N THR A 616 24.33 16.14 -26.69
CA THR A 616 25.51 15.44 -27.22
C THR A 616 25.58 14.02 -26.66
N TRP A 617 25.32 13.85 -25.36
CA TRP A 617 25.25 12.54 -24.71
C TRP A 617 24.18 11.64 -25.36
N LEU A 618 23.03 12.23 -25.74
CA LEU A 618 22.00 11.54 -26.51
C LEU A 618 22.48 11.11 -27.90
N GLU A 619 23.32 11.89 -28.60
CA GLU A 619 23.87 11.47 -29.90
C GLU A 619 24.74 10.21 -29.79
N GLU A 620 25.46 10.07 -28.68
CA GLU A 620 26.43 8.99 -28.50
C GLU A 620 25.82 7.71 -27.90
N ASN A 621 24.73 7.82 -27.14
CA ASN A 621 24.22 6.72 -26.30
C ASN A 621 22.77 6.30 -26.60
N ASN A 622 22.04 7.08 -27.42
CA ASN A 622 20.64 6.78 -27.73
C ASN A 622 20.52 5.58 -28.67
N SER A 623 19.62 4.67 -28.34
CA SER A 623 19.17 3.56 -29.19
C SER A 623 17.79 3.86 -29.77
N GLU A 624 17.42 3.19 -30.86
CA GLU A 624 16.07 3.29 -31.44
C GLU A 624 14.96 2.74 -30.51
N ASP A 625 15.34 1.94 -29.52
CA ASP A 625 14.45 1.28 -28.55
C ASP A 625 14.40 1.99 -27.19
N ASP A 626 14.95 3.20 -27.08
CA ASP A 626 14.96 3.95 -25.83
C ASP A 626 13.71 4.83 -25.68
N LEU A 627 13.11 4.81 -24.49
CA LEU A 627 12.16 5.84 -24.06
C LEU A 627 12.91 6.89 -23.24
N PHE A 628 13.06 8.09 -23.81
CA PHE A 628 13.76 9.18 -23.14
C PHE A 628 12.81 9.98 -22.24
N VAL A 629 13.17 10.15 -20.97
CA VAL A 629 12.42 10.93 -20.01
C VAL A 629 13.28 12.09 -19.51
N LEU A 630 12.79 13.31 -19.72
CA LEU A 630 13.38 14.52 -19.17
C LEU A 630 12.61 14.93 -17.91
N VAL A 631 13.26 14.85 -16.75
CA VAL A 631 12.75 15.53 -15.55
C VAL A 631 12.96 17.02 -15.75
N SER A 632 11.86 17.78 -15.76
CA SER A 632 11.87 19.23 -15.90
C SER A 632 11.32 19.90 -14.64
N SER A 633 11.40 21.22 -14.61
CA SER A 633 10.98 22.03 -13.48
C SER A 633 10.19 23.23 -13.97
N ARG A 634 9.18 23.64 -13.20
CA ARG A 634 8.42 24.87 -13.50
C ARG A 634 9.23 26.11 -13.16
N GLU A 635 8.96 27.21 -13.86
CA GLU A 635 9.59 28.51 -13.62
C GLU A 635 9.47 28.92 -12.14
N GLY A 636 10.58 29.37 -11.53
CA GLY A 636 10.62 29.74 -10.11
C GLY A 636 10.95 28.60 -9.13
N ASN A 637 11.21 27.38 -9.60
CA ASN A 637 11.74 26.29 -8.76
C ASN A 637 13.27 26.20 -8.81
N LEU A 638 13.86 25.54 -7.81
CA LEU A 638 15.32 25.46 -7.62
C LEU A 638 16.09 24.87 -8.82
N SER A 639 15.51 23.89 -9.52
CA SER A 639 16.18 23.26 -10.67
C SER A 639 15.88 23.91 -12.02
N TRP A 640 14.96 24.89 -12.05
CA TRP A 640 14.59 25.59 -13.28
C TRP A 640 15.74 26.45 -13.80
N ARG A 641 15.94 26.40 -15.13
CA ARG A 641 16.83 27.30 -15.87
C ARG A 641 16.29 27.51 -17.29
N PRO A 642 16.59 28.66 -17.95
CA PRO A 642 16.13 28.92 -19.33
C PRO A 642 16.57 27.87 -20.37
N GLY A 643 17.68 27.17 -20.12
CA GLY A 643 18.15 26.09 -20.98
C GLY A 643 17.32 24.81 -20.88
N LEU A 644 16.72 24.55 -19.71
CA LEU A 644 15.89 23.36 -19.45
C LEU A 644 14.57 23.43 -20.24
N ASP A 645 13.92 24.60 -20.26
CA ASP A 645 12.68 24.84 -21.02
C ASP A 645 12.86 24.70 -22.52
N ARG A 646 14.05 25.00 -23.05
CA ARG A 646 14.33 24.87 -24.48
C ARG A 646 14.61 23.43 -24.90
N LEU A 647 14.94 22.56 -23.95
CA LEU A 647 15.47 21.22 -24.22
C LEU A 647 14.45 20.29 -24.89
N PRO A 648 13.16 20.20 -24.47
CA PRO A 648 12.15 19.40 -25.18
C PRO A 648 12.04 19.77 -26.66
N ARG A 649 12.09 21.07 -26.95
CA ARG A 649 12.06 21.58 -28.32
C ARG A 649 13.30 21.20 -29.12
N VAL A 650 14.49 21.36 -28.53
CA VAL A 650 15.76 20.99 -29.19
C VAL A 650 15.76 19.49 -29.51
N ILE A 651 15.33 18.65 -28.56
CA ILE A 651 15.26 17.20 -28.73
C ILE A 651 14.25 16.83 -29.83
N SER A 652 13.02 17.37 -29.80
CA SER A 652 12.00 17.04 -30.80
C SER A 652 12.36 17.50 -32.21
N GLN A 653 13.09 18.61 -32.35
CA GLN A 653 13.57 19.09 -33.65
C GLN A 653 14.73 18.26 -34.20
N LYS A 654 15.63 17.81 -33.33
CA LYS A 654 16.82 17.05 -33.71
C LYS A 654 16.54 15.55 -33.92
N TYR A 655 15.57 15.01 -33.17
CA TYR A 655 15.18 13.59 -33.20
C TYR A 655 13.65 13.47 -33.39
N PRO A 656 13.15 13.55 -34.63
CA PRO A 656 11.72 13.47 -34.91
C PRO A 656 11.10 12.13 -34.49
N ASP A 657 11.82 11.03 -34.65
CA ASP A 657 11.32 9.66 -34.40
C ASP A 657 11.53 9.18 -32.95
N LEU A 658 12.14 10.02 -32.09
CA LEU A 658 12.39 9.68 -30.70
C LEU A 658 11.10 9.85 -29.88
N SER A 659 10.67 8.76 -29.24
CA SER A 659 9.62 8.82 -28.23
C SER A 659 10.20 9.40 -26.94
N PHE A 660 9.60 10.48 -26.46
CA PHE A 660 10.11 11.17 -25.29
C PHE A 660 8.98 11.71 -24.40
N ILE A 661 9.27 11.77 -23.09
CA ILE A 661 8.36 12.29 -22.07
C ILE A 661 9.07 13.40 -21.31
N THR A 662 8.43 14.55 -21.14
CA THR A 662 8.88 15.58 -20.19
C THR A 662 7.99 15.54 -18.95
N THR A 663 8.59 15.34 -17.78
CA THR A 663 7.87 15.25 -16.51
C THR A 663 8.10 16.49 -15.66
N TYR A 664 7.04 17.20 -15.31
CA TYR A 664 7.03 18.27 -14.33
C TYR A 664 6.54 17.72 -13.00
N SER A 665 7.38 17.82 -11.97
CA SER A 665 7.08 17.30 -10.63
C SER A 665 5.95 18.07 -9.95
N SER A 666 5.20 17.43 -9.06
CA SER A 666 4.15 18.09 -8.27
C SER A 666 4.74 19.16 -7.32
N GLU A 667 4.05 20.29 -7.20
CA GLU A 667 4.34 21.37 -6.25
C GLU A 667 3.45 21.35 -5.01
N VAL A 668 2.44 20.47 -4.99
CA VAL A 668 1.48 20.36 -3.89
C VAL A 668 2.20 19.88 -2.61
N GLU A 669 2.21 20.73 -1.59
CA GLU A 669 2.79 20.40 -0.28
C GLU A 669 1.91 19.38 0.46
N SER A 670 2.55 18.32 0.99
CA SER A 670 1.90 17.36 1.89
C SER A 670 1.36 18.08 3.14
N GLU A 671 0.21 17.67 3.68
CA GLU A 671 -0.37 18.23 4.92
C GLU A 671 0.63 18.24 6.10
N ALA A 672 1.61 17.33 6.12
CA ALA A 672 2.69 17.30 7.10
C ALA A 672 3.73 18.44 6.95
N ASP A 673 3.92 18.97 5.73
CA ASP A 673 4.80 20.11 5.45
C ASP A 673 4.06 21.46 5.58
N GLN A 674 2.75 21.48 5.34
CA GLN A 674 1.90 22.68 5.46
C GLN A 674 1.89 23.26 6.89
N GLY A 675 1.95 22.39 7.91
CA GLY A 675 1.98 22.81 9.33
C GLY A 675 3.30 23.44 9.81
N MET A 676 4.42 23.20 9.12
CA MET A 676 5.74 23.77 9.48
C MET A 676 6.17 24.93 8.58
N GLY A 677 5.72 24.97 7.32
CA GLY A 677 6.17 25.94 6.33
C GLY A 677 5.69 27.38 6.56
N TYR A 678 4.43 27.56 6.98
CA TYR A 678 3.86 28.91 7.13
C TYR A 678 4.42 29.69 8.30
N GLN A 679 4.68 29.03 9.43
CA GLN A 679 5.24 29.68 10.62
C GLN A 679 6.73 30.00 10.46
N GLN A 680 7.51 29.19 9.73
CA GLN A 680 8.95 29.43 9.50
C GLN A 680 9.26 30.46 8.41
N ASN A 681 8.42 30.59 7.37
CA ASN A 681 8.62 31.63 6.33
C ASN A 681 8.55 33.06 6.91
N LEU A 682 7.86 33.22 8.05
CA LEU A 682 7.73 34.49 8.78
C LEU A 682 8.98 34.85 9.60
N GLU A 683 9.86 33.90 9.93
CA GLU A 683 10.99 34.14 10.86
C GLU A 683 12.23 34.74 10.18
N ILE A 684 12.44 34.48 8.89
CA ILE A 684 13.70 34.85 8.18
C ILE A 684 13.56 36.17 7.40
N LEU A 685 12.32 36.55 7.04
CA LEU A 685 12.00 37.82 6.38
C LEU A 685 11.87 38.95 7.42
N ASN A 686 12.95 39.70 7.64
CA ASN A 686 12.93 40.91 8.47
C ASN A 686 12.78 42.16 7.60
N GLN A 687 11.93 43.10 8.03
CA GLN A 687 11.72 44.40 7.38
C GLN A 687 13.04 45.21 7.26
N GLU A 688 13.97 45.06 8.21
CA GLU A 688 15.27 45.75 8.23
C GLU A 688 16.22 45.27 7.12
N ARG A 689 15.97 44.09 6.55
CA ARG A 689 16.80 43.46 5.51
C ARG A 689 16.20 43.58 4.11
N ILE A 690 15.26 44.50 3.94
CA ILE A 690 14.60 44.80 2.68
C ILE A 690 15.02 46.20 2.22
N LEU A 691 15.74 46.27 1.10
CA LEU A 691 16.15 47.52 0.47
C LEU A 691 15.31 47.78 -0.78
N VAL A 692 14.74 48.98 -0.86
CA VAL A 692 13.90 49.40 -1.99
C VAL A 692 14.59 50.56 -2.71
N ASP A 693 14.52 50.55 -4.04
CA ASP A 693 15.10 51.57 -4.94
C ASP A 693 16.62 51.48 -5.11
N LEU A 694 17.16 50.26 -5.10
CA LEU A 694 18.58 50.00 -5.37
C LEU A 694 18.97 50.46 -6.79
N LYS A 695 20.12 51.13 -6.89
CA LYS A 695 20.67 51.66 -8.15
C LYS A 695 22.09 51.16 -8.34
N GLY A 696 22.40 50.73 -9.55
CA GLY A 696 23.74 50.29 -9.93
C GLY A 696 23.75 49.65 -11.30
N ASP A 697 24.92 49.68 -11.93
CA ASP A 697 25.17 49.04 -13.23
C ASP A 697 25.93 47.70 -13.10
N ASP A 698 26.35 47.35 -11.88
CA ASP A 698 27.06 46.11 -11.55
C ASP A 698 26.49 45.51 -10.27
N ILE A 699 26.49 44.19 -10.16
CA ILE A 699 25.92 43.45 -9.04
C ILE A 699 26.79 43.52 -7.78
N ARG A 700 28.11 43.66 -7.95
CA ARG A 700 29.05 43.72 -6.81
C ARG A 700 28.76 44.88 -5.85
N PRO A 701 28.64 46.16 -6.30
CA PRO A 701 28.32 47.26 -5.39
C PRO A 701 26.93 47.11 -4.76
N VAL A 702 25.96 46.56 -5.49
CA VAL A 702 24.59 46.36 -4.99
C VAL A 702 24.55 45.30 -3.89
N LEU A 703 25.25 44.17 -4.04
CA LEU A 703 25.38 43.17 -2.99
C LEU A 703 26.10 43.70 -1.75
N THR A 704 27.08 44.60 -1.92
CA THR A 704 27.76 45.24 -0.80
C THR A 704 26.82 46.17 -0.03
N GLU A 705 26.03 46.99 -0.73
CA GLU A 705 25.02 47.88 -0.15
C GLU A 705 23.93 47.09 0.61
N MET A 706 23.51 45.93 0.09
CA MET A 706 22.50 45.10 0.75
C MET A 706 22.93 44.56 2.12
N ILE A 707 24.23 44.42 2.39
CA ILE A 707 24.76 43.77 3.59
C ILE A 707 25.46 44.78 4.52
N SER A 708 25.85 45.96 4.03
CA SER A 708 26.73 46.90 4.75
C SER A 708 26.10 47.49 6.02
N ASP A 709 24.79 47.60 6.05
CA ASP A 709 24.05 48.32 7.10
C ASP A 709 23.37 47.38 8.11
N ASP A 710 23.66 46.08 8.04
CA ASP A 710 23.11 45.08 8.97
C ASP A 710 24.05 44.86 10.17
N ASP A 711 23.48 44.93 11.37
CA ASP A 711 24.19 44.80 12.66
C ASP A 711 25.00 43.49 12.78
N ALA A 712 24.70 42.47 11.98
CA ALA A 712 25.44 41.22 11.94
C ALA A 712 26.83 41.31 11.26
N PHE A 713 27.15 42.42 10.57
CA PHE A 713 28.39 42.52 9.78
C PHE A 713 29.21 43.79 10.09
N GLU A 714 30.36 43.64 10.76
CA GLU A 714 31.37 44.72 10.80
C GLU A 714 31.92 45.01 9.39
N HIS A 715 32.15 46.29 9.05
CA HIS A 715 32.51 46.81 7.71
C HIS A 715 33.60 46.04 6.91
N ILE A 716 34.46 45.24 7.54
CA ILE A 716 35.53 44.45 6.89
C ILE A 716 35.03 43.07 6.39
N ALA A 717 33.85 42.60 6.84
CA ALA A 717 33.31 41.29 6.50
C ALA A 717 32.51 41.24 5.18
N SER A 718 31.89 42.35 4.76
CA SER A 718 30.96 42.40 3.60
C SER A 718 31.67 42.13 2.27
N GLU A 719 32.80 42.79 1.98
CA GLU A 719 33.55 42.58 0.73
C GLU A 719 34.00 41.12 0.53
N ARG A 720 34.41 40.45 1.63
CA ARG A 720 34.86 39.06 1.58
C ARG A 720 33.71 38.09 1.31
N ILE A 721 32.51 38.40 1.81
CA ILE A 721 31.28 37.62 1.54
C ILE A 721 30.85 37.83 0.09
N VAL A 722 30.80 39.08 -0.38
CA VAL A 722 30.45 39.40 -1.78
C VAL A 722 31.42 38.75 -2.76
N LYS A 723 32.72 38.76 -2.47
CA LYS A 723 33.71 38.05 -3.29
C LYS A 723 33.40 36.55 -3.40
N ARG A 724 33.07 35.89 -2.28
CA ARG A 724 32.69 34.47 -2.28
C ARG A 724 31.38 34.19 -3.01
N LEU A 725 30.38 35.06 -2.89
CA LEU A 725 29.10 34.94 -3.60
C LEU A 725 29.32 34.95 -5.13
N LEU A 726 30.19 35.82 -5.61
CA LEU A 726 30.53 35.95 -7.02
C LEU A 726 31.44 34.83 -7.52
N GLU A 727 32.37 34.32 -6.70
CA GLU A 727 33.20 33.16 -7.04
C GLU A 727 32.38 31.86 -7.14
N ASN A 728 31.46 31.63 -6.20
CA ASN A 728 30.59 30.43 -6.20
C ASN A 728 29.59 30.40 -7.36
N SER A 729 29.22 31.55 -7.91
CA SER A 729 28.26 31.67 -9.03
C SER A 729 28.93 31.64 -10.42
N SER A 730 30.26 31.57 -10.49
CA SER A 730 31.02 31.65 -11.76
C SER A 730 30.71 30.56 -12.80
N GLY A 731 30.07 29.47 -12.40
CA GLY A 731 29.65 28.37 -13.30
C GLY A 731 28.16 28.33 -13.67
N TYR A 732 27.31 29.19 -13.08
CA TYR A 732 25.85 29.11 -13.25
C TYR A 732 25.20 30.50 -13.22
N THR A 733 24.20 30.74 -14.09
CA THR A 733 23.40 31.98 -14.04
C THR A 733 22.58 32.03 -12.74
N PRO A 734 22.67 33.09 -11.92
CA PRO A 734 21.91 33.22 -10.66
C PRO A 734 20.43 33.63 -10.87
N GLU A 735 19.97 33.73 -12.12
CA GLU A 735 18.59 34.06 -12.49
C GLU A 735 17.66 32.89 -12.20
N VAL A 736 16.76 33.08 -11.24
CA VAL A 736 15.74 32.08 -10.82
C VAL A 736 14.48 32.19 -11.68
N MET A 737 14.20 33.40 -12.16
CA MET A 737 13.20 33.70 -13.17
C MET A 737 13.57 35.06 -13.83
N PRO A 738 13.01 35.42 -15.00
CA PRO A 738 13.26 36.68 -15.68
C PRO A 738 13.19 37.88 -14.75
N GLY A 739 14.34 38.53 -14.54
CA GLY A 739 14.44 39.73 -13.70
C GLY A 739 14.53 39.50 -12.19
N VAL A 740 14.70 38.25 -11.74
CA VAL A 740 14.94 37.90 -10.34
C VAL A 740 16.19 37.05 -10.23
N ILE A 741 17.12 37.46 -9.36
CA ILE A 741 18.32 36.68 -9.07
C ILE A 741 18.36 36.24 -7.61
N LEU A 742 18.98 35.10 -7.36
CA LEU A 742 19.23 34.56 -6.03
C LEU A 742 20.71 34.24 -5.88
N TYR A 743 21.32 34.84 -4.86
CA TYR A 743 22.66 34.50 -4.40
C TYR A 743 22.59 33.81 -3.05
N ASP A 744 23.50 32.88 -2.81
CA ASP A 744 23.60 32.20 -1.53
C ASP A 744 25.04 31.90 -1.12
N SER A 745 25.31 31.92 0.19
CA SER A 745 26.61 31.50 0.72
C SER A 745 26.53 31.03 2.17
N HIS A 746 27.48 30.17 2.54
CA HIS A 746 27.71 29.81 3.93
C HIS A 746 28.80 30.71 4.53
N THR A 747 28.49 31.34 5.66
CA THR A 747 29.40 32.26 6.35
C THR A 747 29.41 31.99 7.85
N SER A 748 30.56 32.20 8.49
CA SER A 748 30.71 32.12 9.95
C SER A 748 30.29 33.42 10.65
N LYS A 749 29.64 34.33 9.92
CA LYS A 749 29.26 35.67 10.39
C LYS A 749 27.78 35.79 10.72
N VAL A 750 26.99 34.76 10.43
CA VAL A 750 25.60 34.66 10.85
C VAL A 750 25.45 33.42 11.73
N GLU A 751 24.75 33.55 12.85
CA GLU A 751 24.44 32.45 13.76
C GLU A 751 23.18 31.69 13.32
N GLU A 752 22.31 32.36 12.57
CA GLU A 752 21.07 31.81 12.00
C GLU A 752 21.00 32.14 10.50
N GLN A 753 20.04 31.55 9.77
CA GLN A 753 19.84 31.87 8.36
C GLN A 753 19.25 33.27 8.19
N VAL A 754 19.76 34.01 7.22
CA VAL A 754 19.36 35.40 6.97
C VAL A 754 19.05 35.61 5.49
N LEU A 755 17.90 36.22 5.19
CA LEU A 755 17.50 36.60 3.84
C LEU A 755 17.49 38.12 3.69
N PHE A 756 18.19 38.61 2.68
CA PHE A 756 18.11 39.99 2.21
C PHE A 756 17.31 40.06 0.91
N VAL A 757 16.48 41.10 0.78
CA VAL A 757 15.66 41.34 -0.42
C VAL A 757 15.94 42.75 -0.94
N GLY A 758 16.53 42.83 -2.12
CA GLY A 758 16.80 44.08 -2.83
C GLY A 758 15.82 44.29 -3.98
N ILE A 759 15.29 45.49 -4.12
CA ILE A 759 14.40 45.87 -5.23
C ILE A 759 14.97 47.08 -5.98
N SER A 760 15.16 46.92 -7.29
CA SER A 760 15.51 48.01 -8.21
C SER A 760 14.34 48.36 -9.12
N LYS A 761 13.98 49.64 -9.20
CA LYS A 761 12.86 50.09 -10.06
C LYS A 761 13.24 50.20 -11.53
N GLU A 762 14.47 50.62 -11.82
CA GLU A 762 14.98 50.83 -13.18
C GLU A 762 15.62 49.56 -13.79
N GLY A 763 15.91 48.58 -12.92
CA GLY A 763 16.50 47.31 -13.25
C GLY A 763 18.03 47.41 -13.42
N ILE A 764 18.75 46.48 -12.82
CA ILE A 764 20.21 46.38 -12.87
C ILE A 764 20.60 45.47 -14.03
N ASN A 765 21.59 45.88 -14.82
CA ASN A 765 22.09 45.07 -15.93
C ASN A 765 23.21 44.16 -15.45
N ILE A 766 23.06 42.84 -15.58
CA ILE A 766 24.07 41.86 -15.15
C ILE A 766 24.46 41.01 -16.36
N GLU A 767 25.76 40.94 -16.65
CA GLU A 767 26.31 40.25 -17.84
C GLU A 767 25.87 38.78 -17.95
N GLN A 768 25.59 38.12 -16.82
CA GLN A 768 25.25 36.71 -16.72
C GLN A 768 23.74 36.42 -16.91
N THR A 769 22.90 37.46 -17.00
CA THR A 769 21.44 37.35 -17.04
C THR A 769 20.87 37.76 -18.39
N ALA A 770 19.75 37.15 -18.80
CA ALA A 770 19.12 37.48 -20.08
C ALA A 770 18.25 38.75 -20.03
N ASN A 771 17.83 39.15 -18.84
CA ASN A 771 16.92 40.27 -18.59
C ASN A 771 17.51 41.24 -17.56
N ARG A 772 17.05 42.50 -17.56
CA ARG A 772 17.33 43.41 -16.46
C ARG A 772 16.79 42.84 -15.15
N VAL A 773 17.58 42.92 -14.10
CA VAL A 773 17.24 42.39 -12.79
C VAL A 773 16.55 43.45 -11.95
N TYR A 774 15.33 43.15 -11.50
CA TYR A 774 14.53 44.03 -10.66
C TYR A 774 14.53 43.58 -9.20
N ILE A 775 14.72 42.29 -8.93
CA ILE A 775 14.68 41.73 -7.58
C ILE A 775 15.94 40.90 -7.34
N ILE A 776 16.58 41.13 -6.19
CA ILE A 776 17.78 40.43 -5.75
C ILE A 776 17.47 39.78 -4.42
N LEU A 777 17.58 38.46 -4.37
CA LEU A 777 17.45 37.67 -3.15
C LEU A 777 18.84 37.21 -2.74
N LEU A 778 19.18 37.38 -1.47
CA LEU A 778 20.47 36.95 -0.93
C LEU A 778 20.27 36.17 0.36
N LEU A 779 20.62 34.88 0.34
CA LEU A 779 20.56 34.00 1.51
C LEU A 779 21.95 33.75 2.09
N LEU A 780 22.14 34.08 3.37
CA LEU A 780 23.34 33.76 4.12
C LEU A 780 23.02 32.73 5.21
N SER A 781 23.77 31.63 5.23
CA SER A 781 23.59 30.55 6.22
C SER A 781 24.84 30.35 7.08
N PRO A 782 24.69 29.87 8.34
CA PRO A 782 25.82 29.54 9.19
C PRO A 782 26.72 28.47 8.57
N LYS A 783 28.02 28.53 8.81
CA LYS A 783 28.99 27.59 8.20
C LYS A 783 28.73 26.11 8.55
N ASP A 784 28.23 25.85 9.76
CA ASP A 784 27.93 24.50 10.26
C ASP A 784 26.47 24.08 9.98
N PHE A 785 25.73 24.90 9.22
CA PHE A 785 24.35 24.59 8.85
C PHE A 785 24.32 23.40 7.89
N LYS A 786 23.33 22.52 8.06
CA LYS A 786 23.20 21.34 7.21
C LYS A 786 22.87 21.78 5.79
N VAL A 787 23.69 21.37 4.83
CA VAL A 787 23.51 21.66 3.39
C VAL A 787 22.10 21.30 2.89
N GLN A 788 21.50 20.23 3.41
CA GLN A 788 20.14 19.83 3.05
C GLN A 788 19.08 20.83 3.51
N ASP A 789 19.24 21.38 4.72
CA ASP A 789 18.30 22.36 5.27
C ASP A 789 18.48 23.72 4.60
N HIS A 790 19.73 24.08 4.24
CA HIS A 790 20.04 25.24 3.40
C HIS A 790 19.35 25.18 2.03
N LEU A 791 19.43 24.04 1.35
CA LEU A 791 18.83 23.88 0.03
C LEU A 791 17.29 23.85 0.10
N LYS A 792 16.71 23.28 1.15
CA LYS A 792 15.26 23.37 1.40
C LYS A 792 14.82 24.82 1.57
N MET A 793 15.61 25.62 2.29
CA MET A 793 15.33 27.04 2.45
C MET A 793 15.42 27.80 1.13
N LEU A 794 16.43 27.50 0.31
CA LEU A 794 16.54 28.08 -1.04
C LEU A 794 15.30 27.76 -1.88
N ASN A 795 14.82 26.52 -1.89
CA ASN A 795 13.59 26.15 -2.62
C ASN A 795 12.35 26.89 -2.11
N ARG A 796 12.28 27.22 -0.81
CA ARG A 796 11.19 28.05 -0.26
C ARG A 796 11.31 29.50 -0.72
N ILE A 797 12.53 30.04 -0.75
CA ILE A 797 12.83 31.42 -1.16
C ILE A 797 12.54 31.63 -2.66
N THR A 798 12.90 30.67 -3.52
CA THR A 798 12.61 30.74 -4.96
C THR A 798 11.11 30.81 -5.23
N LYS A 799 10.28 30.27 -4.33
CA LYS A 799 8.81 30.29 -4.41
C LYS A 799 8.17 31.59 -3.90
N LEU A 800 8.95 32.54 -3.36
CA LEU A 800 8.43 33.84 -2.89
C LEU A 800 7.91 34.71 -4.05
N VAL A 801 8.57 34.66 -5.21
CA VAL A 801 8.20 35.41 -6.41
C VAL A 801 7.96 34.41 -7.53
N ARG A 802 6.71 34.22 -7.96
CA ARG A 802 6.34 33.18 -8.94
C ARG A 802 5.78 33.72 -10.25
N SER A 803 5.48 35.01 -10.34
CA SER A 803 4.85 35.57 -11.54
C SER A 803 5.38 36.95 -11.93
N ASN A 804 5.33 37.24 -13.23
CA ASN A 804 5.62 38.58 -13.76
C ASN A 804 4.72 39.67 -13.14
N GLU A 805 3.49 39.34 -12.74
CA GLU A 805 2.60 40.28 -12.07
C GLU A 805 3.10 40.62 -10.65
N GLU A 806 3.66 39.66 -9.94
CA GLU A 806 4.29 39.87 -8.63
C GLU A 806 5.56 40.71 -8.74
N ILE A 807 6.39 40.47 -9.75
CA ILE A 807 7.56 41.30 -10.04
C ILE A 807 7.13 42.76 -10.25
N GLU A 808 6.08 42.99 -11.03
CA GLU A 808 5.54 44.34 -11.25
C GLU A 808 4.95 44.97 -9.98
N LYS A 809 4.32 44.19 -9.11
CA LYS A 809 3.83 44.65 -7.79
C LYS A 809 4.99 45.03 -6.88
N LEU A 810 6.02 44.20 -6.81
CA LEU A 810 7.25 44.43 -6.03
C LEU A 810 8.01 45.64 -6.55
N ARG A 811 8.13 45.82 -7.88
CA ARG A 811 8.76 47.00 -8.49
C ARG A 811 8.06 48.31 -8.14
N LYS A 812 6.74 48.26 -7.91
CA LYS A 812 5.91 49.42 -7.53
C LYS A 812 5.86 49.66 -6.02
N ALA A 813 6.44 48.77 -5.21
CA ALA A 813 6.49 48.92 -3.76
C ALA A 813 7.28 50.20 -3.40
N LYS A 814 6.75 50.97 -2.44
CA LYS A 814 7.36 52.25 -2.02
C LYS A 814 8.10 52.14 -0.70
N SER A 815 7.85 51.08 0.07
CA SER A 815 8.46 50.85 1.37
C SER A 815 8.76 49.36 1.62
N PRO A 816 9.72 49.04 2.50
CA PRO A 816 9.97 47.67 2.97
C PRO A 816 8.72 46.95 3.50
N LYS A 817 7.78 47.68 4.12
CA LYS A 817 6.51 47.13 4.59
C LYS A 817 5.60 46.66 3.46
N ASP A 818 5.59 47.40 2.35
CA ASP A 818 4.80 47.02 1.18
C ASP A 818 5.33 45.74 0.54
N VAL A 819 6.67 45.61 0.47
CA VAL A 819 7.36 44.40 0.00
C VAL A 819 7.01 43.20 0.86
N LEU A 820 7.15 43.33 2.18
CA LEU A 820 6.85 42.27 3.13
C LEU A 820 5.38 41.82 3.03
N LYS A 821 4.44 42.78 2.86
CA LYS A 821 3.02 42.48 2.67
C LYS A 821 2.73 41.73 1.37
N ILE A 822 3.47 42.01 0.30
CA ILE A 822 3.33 41.31 -0.97
C ILE A 822 3.87 39.88 -0.85
N LEU A 823 5.04 39.70 -0.22
CA LEU A 823 5.69 38.38 -0.07
C LEU A 823 4.99 37.46 0.95
N LEU A 824 4.32 38.02 1.97
CA LEU A 824 3.67 37.26 3.05
C LEU A 824 2.15 37.08 2.87
N LYS A 825 1.55 37.55 1.76
CA LYS A 825 0.11 37.47 1.58
C LYS A 825 -0.33 36.01 1.45
N PRO A 826 -1.27 35.50 2.28
CA PRO A 826 -1.76 34.16 2.09
C PRO A 826 -2.48 34.01 0.76
N ARG A 827 -1.99 33.05 -0.03
CA ARG A 827 -2.51 32.71 -1.35
C ARG A 827 -3.65 31.71 -1.12
N LEU A 828 -4.85 32.11 -1.54
CA LEU A 828 -6.10 31.35 -1.45
C LEU A 828 -6.26 30.43 -2.66
#